data_AF-A0A9W8XC42-F1
#
_entry.id   AF-A0A9W8XC42-F1
#
_cell.length_a   1.000
_cell.length_b   1.000
_cell.length_c   1.000
_cell.angle_alpha   90.00
_cell.angle_beta   90.00
_cell.angle_gamma   90.00
#
_symmetry.space_group_name_H-M   'P 1'
#
loop_
_entity.id
_entity.type
_entity.pdbx_description
1 polymer ?
#
loop_
_entity_poly.entity_id
_entity_poly.type
_entity_poly.pdbx_seq_one_letter_code
_entity_poly.pdbx_strand_id
1 'polypeptide(L)'
;MTTYIPSLTLPSFVFDNAAVSILLPVVAGAAVGYSTRPSETQKLYLALKQPPLNPPGWVFGPVWTALYATMGYVAHRAWTVGTTSVNPSTVSLAKQGATLYTIQLGLNLVWMPLFFGFNRPIAATVDILALGSTVSYLAYIWGQVDETSGWLLAPYLGWLSFATYLCVGAGYLNNWDFTSSAKKREIATRPNLYRTTTMGEAVRPEAPGAINIPSAPLQELSPHLTLQPPLSRRGSGPGLILVVDHYAQLEVSEKSLDPPPLQKWAEEGFAVVQIKVPGKVEDGGEFPLKRAIEALKACEQCIWGDGVGLICESVFLKHAILHEHRRGTAGTWASAPARAPPVNHGTVLNNCLHLHKISPLSPHLHLQQILSKYATHEKSFLRPPPYVTHRYGSPRRQHTATSGESSPITIPDQLRHRNLPRTLCLVGWHDRGRELDYHQLATQVSNDMDTTWCMQWVGYEKLASAVSNAGGLGIALCSHLSALHDQLAKGYGKTDCLTAYVTRIPFYVEEAAYLSPHIKALISYGGRKFTSISSPTHASASLPPQLVHISGPETPRRESVSIVQDAETSSATTPSEGPVKSFRYVNAKSESKWVLPAEEDYHSTSAGIAHTRSLAFLKPLLNGPYFDLEAIWDEHCRYEFGERDVARTMATMVAQPYVNHIPTLTGGIGQQRLTAFYTNHFVHANPDDTELEMVSRTVGIDRVVDEFVFKLTHDRQVDWLLPGIPPTGKYLEIPFTGIIGMRGDRLCHEHIHWDQGTAMRQAGLLPDWVGFPYPIEGKEAGSGKRYEVRVPTAGVETVRKLVDEGALESNSLMDAKWREVDDA
;
A
#
# COMPACT_ATOMS: atom_id res chain seq x y z
N MET A 1 19.55 -51.99 -34.38
CA MET A 1 20.32 -51.36 -35.48
C MET A 1 19.31 -50.70 -36.42
N THR A 2 19.18 -49.38 -36.37
CA THR A 2 18.35 -48.63 -37.34
C THR A 2 19.21 -48.29 -38.56
N THR A 3 18.92 -48.91 -39.71
CA THR A 3 19.55 -48.53 -40.99
C THR A 3 19.11 -47.10 -41.37
N TYR A 4 19.90 -46.38 -42.18
CA TYR A 4 19.47 -45.12 -42.78
C TYR A 4 18.18 -45.32 -43.60
N ILE A 5 17.14 -44.53 -43.31
CA ILE A 5 15.84 -44.60 -44.02
C ILE A 5 15.58 -43.27 -44.74
N PRO A 6 15.79 -43.19 -46.07
CA PRO A 6 15.62 -41.94 -46.82
C PRO A 6 14.22 -41.34 -46.70
N SER A 7 13.16 -42.17 -46.72
CA SER A 7 11.76 -41.74 -46.64
C SER A 7 11.34 -41.20 -45.27
N LEU A 8 12.14 -41.41 -44.23
CA LEU A 8 11.92 -40.95 -42.85
C LEU A 8 12.93 -39.90 -42.41
N THR A 9 13.84 -39.47 -43.29
CA THR A 9 14.88 -38.50 -42.98
C THR A 9 14.54 -37.16 -43.63
N LEU A 10 14.80 -36.05 -42.93
CA LEU A 10 14.68 -34.71 -43.52
C LEU A 10 15.56 -34.59 -44.79
N PRO A 11 15.15 -33.78 -45.78
CA PRO A 11 15.95 -33.56 -46.99
C PRO A 11 17.36 -33.07 -46.67
N SER A 12 18.37 -33.50 -47.45
CA SER A 12 19.78 -33.18 -47.15
C SER A 12 20.05 -31.69 -47.00
N PHE A 13 19.38 -30.85 -47.81
CA PHE A 13 19.55 -29.39 -47.78
C PHE A 13 19.29 -28.76 -46.39
N VAL A 14 18.45 -29.42 -45.56
CA VAL A 14 18.22 -29.00 -44.17
C VAL A 14 19.52 -29.10 -43.38
N PHE A 15 20.24 -30.21 -43.51
CA PHE A 15 21.50 -30.49 -42.83
C PHE A 15 22.69 -29.79 -43.50
N ASP A 16 22.68 -29.61 -44.82
CA ASP A 16 23.74 -28.94 -45.57
C ASP A 16 23.82 -27.43 -45.23
N ASN A 17 22.70 -26.81 -44.81
CA ASN A 17 22.64 -25.38 -44.48
C ASN A 17 22.45 -25.14 -42.98
N ALA A 18 23.45 -24.51 -42.34
CA ALA A 18 23.45 -24.20 -40.91
C ALA A 18 22.22 -23.40 -40.45
N ALA A 19 21.81 -22.38 -41.23
CA ALA A 19 20.67 -21.54 -40.87
C ALA A 19 19.34 -22.32 -40.93
N VAL A 20 19.15 -23.16 -41.96
CA VAL A 20 17.97 -24.02 -42.06
C VAL A 20 17.94 -25.06 -40.95
N SER A 21 19.07 -25.72 -40.67
CA SER A 21 19.23 -26.67 -39.56
C SER A 21 18.87 -26.08 -38.20
N ILE A 22 19.27 -24.84 -37.92
CA ILE A 22 19.05 -24.14 -36.65
C ILE A 22 17.61 -23.58 -36.56
N LEU A 23 17.11 -22.96 -37.63
CA LEU A 23 15.80 -22.28 -37.60
C LEU A 23 14.63 -23.28 -37.67
N LEU A 24 14.78 -24.41 -38.38
CA LEU A 24 13.71 -25.42 -38.50
C LEU A 24 13.16 -25.89 -37.13
N PRO A 25 13.98 -26.41 -36.18
CA PRO A 25 13.48 -26.84 -34.88
C PRO A 25 12.95 -25.69 -34.03
N VAL A 26 13.55 -24.49 -34.09
CA VAL A 26 13.08 -23.31 -33.36
C VAL A 26 11.69 -22.88 -33.83
N VAL A 27 11.49 -22.77 -35.15
CA VAL A 27 10.21 -22.38 -35.76
C VAL A 27 9.16 -23.47 -35.56
N ALA A 28 9.51 -24.75 -35.75
CA ALA A 28 8.58 -25.87 -35.55
C ALA A 28 8.13 -25.99 -34.09
N GLY A 29 9.05 -25.87 -33.13
CA GLY A 29 8.74 -25.89 -31.70
C GLY A 29 7.85 -24.71 -31.27
N ALA A 30 8.13 -23.50 -31.77
CA ALA A 30 7.30 -22.33 -31.53
C ALA A 30 5.89 -22.47 -32.16
N ALA A 31 5.81 -22.97 -33.39
CA ALA A 31 4.55 -23.18 -34.10
C ALA A 31 3.67 -24.24 -33.41
N VAL A 32 4.24 -25.35 -32.94
CA VAL A 32 3.52 -26.35 -32.14
C VAL A 32 3.04 -25.75 -30.81
N GLY A 33 3.91 -25.05 -30.07
CA GLY A 33 3.54 -24.40 -28.81
C GLY A 33 2.39 -23.39 -28.95
N TYR A 34 2.38 -22.62 -30.04
CA TYR A 34 1.28 -21.72 -30.38
C TYR A 34 0.01 -22.48 -30.83
N SER A 35 0.16 -23.54 -31.63
CA SER A 35 -0.95 -24.39 -32.07
C SER A 35 -1.64 -25.13 -30.93
N THR A 36 -0.95 -25.44 -29.82
CA THR A 36 -1.52 -26.06 -28.63
C THR A 36 -2.24 -25.09 -27.68
N ARG A 37 -2.54 -23.86 -28.16
CA ARG A 37 -3.23 -22.79 -27.41
C ARG A 37 -2.50 -22.44 -26.10
N PRO A 38 -1.52 -21.51 -26.12
CA PRO A 38 -0.71 -21.17 -24.96
C PRO A 38 -1.51 -20.84 -23.69
N SER A 39 -2.64 -20.15 -23.83
CA SER A 39 -3.56 -19.84 -22.74
C SER A 39 -4.16 -21.10 -22.09
N GLU A 40 -4.66 -22.05 -22.88
CA GLU A 40 -5.23 -23.31 -22.37
C GLU A 40 -4.16 -24.24 -21.82
N THR A 41 -2.99 -24.29 -22.46
CA THR A 41 -1.79 -24.98 -21.96
C THR A 41 -1.39 -24.44 -20.58
N GLN A 42 -1.33 -23.11 -20.41
CA GLN A 42 -1.00 -22.47 -19.14
C GLN A 42 -2.07 -22.70 -18.07
N LYS A 43 -3.37 -22.59 -18.41
CA LYS A 43 -4.48 -22.92 -17.51
C LYS A 43 -4.40 -24.37 -17.01
N LEU A 44 -4.18 -25.33 -17.91
CA LEU A 44 -4.05 -26.74 -17.58
C LEU A 44 -2.81 -27.00 -16.71
N TYR A 45 -1.66 -26.42 -17.07
CA TYR A 45 -0.44 -26.52 -16.26
C TYR A 45 -0.63 -25.99 -14.83
N LEU A 46 -1.31 -24.84 -14.66
CA LEU A 46 -1.66 -24.27 -13.36
C LEU A 46 -2.79 -25.04 -12.63
N ALA A 47 -3.53 -25.91 -13.31
CA ALA A 47 -4.57 -26.75 -12.70
C ALA A 47 -4.05 -28.10 -12.20
N LEU A 48 -2.96 -28.61 -12.77
CA LEU A 48 -2.35 -29.87 -12.37
C LEU A 48 -1.55 -29.70 -11.07
N LYS A 49 -1.62 -30.69 -10.18
CA LYS A 49 -0.67 -30.80 -9.06
C LYS A 49 0.73 -30.99 -9.61
N GLN A 50 1.61 -30.04 -9.32
CA GLN A 50 2.99 -30.04 -9.82
C GLN A 50 3.92 -30.80 -8.87
N PRO A 51 4.91 -31.56 -9.40
CA PRO A 51 5.96 -32.15 -8.58
C PRO A 51 6.92 -31.07 -8.06
N PRO A 52 7.59 -31.29 -6.91
CA PRO A 52 8.54 -30.32 -6.37
C PRO A 52 9.71 -30.08 -7.34
N LEU A 53 10.34 -28.91 -7.22
CA LEU A 53 11.41 -28.42 -8.13
C LEU A 53 10.94 -28.05 -9.55
N ASN A 54 9.63 -27.83 -9.77
CA ASN A 54 9.13 -27.26 -11.02
C ASN A 54 9.50 -25.76 -11.13
N PRO A 55 10.20 -25.30 -12.19
CA PRO A 55 10.54 -23.89 -12.35
C PRO A 55 9.31 -23.05 -12.77
N PRO A 56 9.38 -21.72 -12.60
CA PRO A 56 8.38 -20.80 -13.15
C PRO A 56 8.17 -21.00 -14.66
N GLY A 57 6.93 -20.90 -15.13
CA GLY A 57 6.55 -21.22 -16.52
C GLY A 57 7.33 -20.47 -17.60
N TRP A 58 7.80 -19.25 -17.32
CA TRP A 58 8.59 -18.46 -18.27
C TRP A 58 9.97 -19.07 -18.57
N VAL A 59 10.53 -19.91 -17.68
CA VAL A 59 11.86 -20.52 -17.84
C VAL A 59 11.91 -21.52 -19.00
N PHE A 60 10.79 -22.19 -19.29
CA PHE A 60 10.72 -23.20 -20.34
C PHE A 60 10.99 -22.61 -21.74
N GLY A 61 10.54 -21.39 -22.02
CA GLY A 61 10.69 -20.74 -23.34
C GLY A 61 12.16 -20.51 -23.74
N PRO A 62 12.96 -19.78 -22.94
CA PRO A 62 14.38 -19.57 -23.19
C PRO A 62 15.18 -20.87 -23.26
N VAL A 63 14.91 -21.84 -22.38
CA VAL A 63 15.63 -23.13 -22.38
C VAL A 63 15.33 -23.93 -23.64
N TRP A 64 14.06 -24.11 -24.01
CA TRP A 64 13.73 -24.82 -25.25
C TRP A 64 14.26 -24.10 -26.50
N THR A 65 14.24 -22.76 -26.52
CA THR A 65 14.83 -21.99 -27.64
C THR A 65 16.32 -22.26 -27.80
N ALA A 66 17.08 -22.25 -26.69
CA ALA A 66 18.49 -22.59 -26.70
C ALA A 66 18.74 -24.04 -27.15
N LEU A 67 17.96 -25.00 -26.64
CA LEU A 67 18.07 -26.41 -27.00
C LEU A 67 17.73 -26.68 -28.47
N TYR A 68 16.70 -26.03 -29.03
CA TYR A 68 16.37 -26.12 -30.46
C TYR A 68 17.49 -25.57 -31.34
N ALA A 69 18.07 -24.43 -30.97
CA ALA A 69 19.21 -23.87 -31.70
C ALA A 69 20.44 -24.79 -31.61
N THR A 70 20.74 -25.34 -30.43
CA THR A 70 21.87 -26.26 -30.23
C THR A 70 21.68 -27.58 -30.97
N MET A 71 20.51 -28.24 -30.91
CA MET A 71 20.28 -29.50 -31.62
C MET A 71 20.34 -29.32 -33.14
N GLY A 72 19.88 -28.19 -33.66
CA GLY A 72 20.01 -27.84 -35.07
C GLY A 72 21.46 -27.61 -35.49
N TYR A 73 22.23 -26.86 -34.70
CA TYR A 73 23.66 -26.69 -34.94
C TYR A 73 24.43 -28.03 -34.93
N VAL A 74 24.12 -28.91 -33.97
CA VAL A 74 24.68 -30.27 -33.90
C VAL A 74 24.33 -31.07 -35.16
N ALA A 75 23.09 -30.99 -35.64
CA ALA A 75 22.67 -31.71 -36.84
C ALA A 75 23.44 -31.27 -38.09
N HIS A 76 23.62 -29.95 -38.29
CA HIS A 76 24.46 -29.42 -39.37
C HIS A 76 25.93 -29.87 -39.23
N ARG A 77 26.50 -29.78 -38.03
CA ARG A 77 27.90 -30.10 -37.76
C ARG A 77 28.20 -31.59 -37.98
N ALA A 78 27.43 -32.48 -37.35
CA ALA A 78 27.62 -33.92 -37.46
C ALA A 78 27.39 -34.43 -38.89
N TRP A 79 26.43 -33.84 -39.61
CA TRP A 79 26.23 -34.13 -41.03
C TRP A 79 27.43 -33.69 -41.87
N THR A 80 27.86 -32.43 -41.75
CA THR A 80 28.94 -31.87 -42.57
C THR A 80 30.28 -32.58 -42.36
N VAL A 81 30.67 -32.83 -41.09
CA VAL A 81 31.88 -33.60 -40.76
C VAL A 81 31.77 -35.04 -41.26
N GLY A 82 30.58 -35.64 -41.11
CA GLY A 82 30.33 -37.01 -41.47
C GLY A 82 30.30 -37.30 -42.96
N THR A 83 29.65 -36.46 -43.78
CA THR A 83 29.55 -36.64 -45.24
C THR A 83 30.82 -36.24 -45.97
N THR A 84 31.65 -35.36 -45.40
CA THR A 84 32.98 -34.99 -45.92
C THR A 84 34.07 -36.01 -45.57
N SER A 85 33.79 -36.96 -44.68
CA SER A 85 34.75 -38.00 -44.28
C SER A 85 35.05 -38.99 -45.39
N VAL A 86 36.33 -39.32 -45.57
CA VAL A 86 36.81 -40.34 -46.52
C VAL A 86 36.45 -41.76 -46.05
N ASN A 87 36.14 -41.95 -44.76
CA ASN A 87 35.82 -43.26 -44.20
C ASN A 87 34.32 -43.62 -44.43
N PRO A 88 34.00 -44.69 -45.18
CA PRO A 88 32.62 -45.10 -45.43
C PRO A 88 31.80 -45.39 -44.15
N SER A 89 32.43 -45.84 -43.06
CA SER A 89 31.71 -46.08 -41.80
C SER A 89 31.21 -44.78 -41.17
N THR A 90 32.03 -43.72 -41.20
CA THR A 90 31.68 -42.40 -40.66
C THR A 90 30.55 -41.76 -41.48
N VAL A 91 30.59 -41.88 -42.81
CA VAL A 91 29.50 -41.43 -43.70
C VAL A 91 28.20 -42.18 -43.40
N SER A 92 28.27 -43.49 -43.11
CA SER A 92 27.10 -44.30 -42.74
C SER A 92 26.51 -43.89 -41.39
N LEU A 93 27.35 -43.66 -40.37
CA LEU A 93 26.93 -43.22 -39.04
C LEU A 93 26.27 -41.83 -39.09
N ALA A 94 26.82 -40.90 -39.88
CA ALA A 94 26.24 -39.57 -40.05
C ALA A 94 24.83 -39.61 -40.66
N LYS A 95 24.64 -40.42 -41.71
CA LYS A 95 23.33 -40.66 -42.34
C LYS A 95 22.35 -41.36 -41.39
N GLN A 96 22.79 -42.38 -40.65
CA GLN A 96 21.99 -43.03 -39.63
C GLN A 96 21.51 -42.03 -38.56
N GLY A 97 22.41 -41.17 -38.08
CA GLY A 97 22.09 -40.11 -37.13
C GLY A 97 21.12 -39.08 -37.68
N ALA A 98 21.14 -38.76 -38.98
CA ALA A 98 20.13 -37.88 -39.60
C ALA A 98 18.71 -38.48 -39.56
N THR A 99 18.56 -39.79 -39.74
CA THR A 99 17.27 -40.47 -39.54
C THR A 99 16.83 -40.38 -38.07
N LEU A 100 17.74 -40.65 -37.13
CA LEU A 100 17.45 -40.54 -35.68
C LEU A 100 17.11 -39.10 -35.25
N TYR A 101 17.77 -38.10 -35.82
CA TYR A 101 17.48 -36.68 -35.61
C TYR A 101 16.08 -36.30 -36.11
N THR A 102 15.68 -36.85 -37.24
CA THR A 102 14.33 -36.64 -37.78
C THR A 102 13.27 -37.28 -36.88
N ILE A 103 13.53 -38.49 -36.38
CA ILE A 103 12.64 -39.19 -35.43
C ILE A 103 12.53 -38.43 -34.11
N GLN A 104 13.65 -38.01 -33.50
CA GLN A 104 13.59 -37.27 -32.23
C GLN A 104 12.91 -35.91 -32.37
N LEU A 105 13.06 -35.23 -33.52
CA LEU A 105 12.34 -33.98 -33.77
C LEU A 105 10.83 -34.24 -33.90
N GLY A 106 10.44 -35.33 -34.56
CA GLY A 106 9.04 -35.77 -34.64
C GLY A 106 8.44 -36.05 -33.26
N LEU A 107 9.11 -36.86 -32.43
CA LEU A 107 8.69 -37.17 -31.05
C LEU A 107 8.57 -35.88 -30.20
N ASN A 108 9.61 -35.03 -30.23
CA ASN A 108 9.62 -33.76 -29.51
C ASN A 108 8.43 -32.84 -29.88
N LEU A 109 8.08 -32.74 -31.16
CA LEU A 109 6.92 -31.97 -31.64
C LEU A 109 5.58 -32.65 -31.31
N VAL A 110 5.54 -33.96 -31.11
CA VAL A 110 4.34 -34.74 -30.73
C VAL A 110 4.04 -34.66 -29.23
N TRP A 111 5.06 -34.47 -28.38
CA TRP A 111 4.91 -34.39 -26.93
C TRP A 111 3.89 -33.33 -26.46
N MET A 112 4.01 -32.10 -26.96
CA MET A 112 3.14 -30.98 -26.59
C MET A 112 1.65 -31.27 -26.91
N PRO A 113 1.28 -31.71 -28.13
CA PRO A 113 -0.04 -32.23 -28.44
C PRO A 113 -0.50 -33.40 -27.55
N LEU A 114 0.35 -34.38 -27.23
CA LEU A 114 -0.04 -35.51 -26.38
C LEU A 114 -0.35 -35.09 -24.93
N PHE A 115 0.50 -34.25 -24.33
CA PHE A 115 0.39 -33.86 -22.93
C PHE A 115 -0.73 -32.84 -22.70
N PHE A 116 -0.74 -31.74 -23.46
CA PHE A 116 -1.69 -30.62 -23.27
C PHE A 116 -2.87 -30.63 -24.26
N GLY A 117 -2.67 -31.07 -25.50
CA GLY A 117 -3.72 -31.06 -26.52
C GLY A 117 -4.74 -32.20 -26.37
N PHE A 118 -4.26 -33.43 -26.17
CA PHE A 118 -5.06 -34.64 -26.06
C PHE A 118 -5.29 -35.11 -24.61
N ASN A 119 -4.66 -34.46 -23.62
CA ASN A 119 -4.76 -34.82 -22.19
C ASN A 119 -4.40 -36.29 -21.89
N ARG A 120 -3.37 -36.83 -22.57
CA ARG A 120 -2.93 -38.24 -22.43
C ARG A 120 -1.56 -38.32 -21.74
N PRO A 121 -1.47 -38.14 -20.41
CA PRO A 121 -0.19 -38.15 -19.69
C PRO A 121 0.60 -39.45 -19.85
N ILE A 122 -0.08 -40.60 -19.90
CA ILE A 122 0.56 -41.90 -20.14
C ILE A 122 1.24 -41.92 -21.52
N ALA A 123 0.55 -41.47 -22.57
CA ALA A 123 1.10 -41.44 -23.92
C ALA A 123 2.27 -40.45 -24.03
N ALA A 124 2.14 -39.26 -23.45
CA ALA A 124 3.21 -38.27 -23.38
C ALA A 124 4.44 -38.74 -22.56
N THR A 125 4.22 -39.61 -21.56
CA THR A 125 5.31 -40.22 -20.79
C THR A 125 6.03 -41.30 -21.58
N VAL A 126 5.31 -42.15 -22.32
CA VAL A 126 5.93 -43.12 -23.24
C VAL A 126 6.70 -42.39 -24.34
N ASP A 127 6.14 -41.30 -24.88
CA ASP A 127 6.78 -40.45 -25.88
C ASP A 127 8.08 -39.80 -25.36
N ILE A 128 8.07 -39.17 -24.19
CA ILE A 128 9.29 -38.51 -23.67
C ILE A 128 10.40 -39.52 -23.31
N LEU A 129 10.04 -40.73 -22.89
CA LEU A 129 10.99 -41.84 -22.68
C LEU A 129 11.56 -42.35 -24.01
N ALA A 130 10.75 -42.47 -25.05
CA ALA A 130 11.20 -42.80 -26.41
C ALA A 130 12.09 -41.70 -27.00
N LEU A 131 11.76 -40.44 -26.76
CA LEU A 131 12.55 -39.27 -27.14
C LEU A 131 13.93 -39.29 -26.44
N GLY A 132 13.96 -39.39 -25.12
CA GLY A 132 15.19 -39.50 -24.32
C GLY A 132 16.09 -40.66 -24.76
N SER A 133 15.50 -41.83 -25.04
CA SER A 133 16.22 -43.00 -25.58
C SER A 133 16.78 -42.73 -26.98
N THR A 134 16.00 -42.10 -27.86
CA THR A 134 16.41 -41.77 -29.24
C THR A 134 17.55 -40.74 -29.25
N VAL A 135 17.46 -39.70 -28.42
CA VAL A 135 18.50 -38.67 -28.28
C VAL A 135 19.77 -39.25 -27.63
N SER A 136 19.64 -40.19 -26.69
CA SER A 136 20.80 -40.88 -26.08
C SER A 136 21.55 -41.71 -27.12
N TYR A 137 20.81 -42.45 -27.96
CA TYR A 137 21.42 -43.21 -29.06
C TYR A 137 21.97 -42.30 -30.16
N LEU A 138 21.31 -41.17 -30.46
CA LEU A 138 21.81 -40.15 -31.38
C LEU A 138 23.15 -39.55 -30.90
N ALA A 139 23.25 -39.19 -29.62
CA ALA A 139 24.48 -38.68 -29.02
C ALA A 139 25.62 -39.70 -29.09
N TYR A 140 25.33 -40.99 -28.87
CA TYR A 140 26.30 -42.07 -29.05
C TYR A 140 26.74 -42.27 -30.52
N ILE A 141 25.81 -42.18 -31.49
CA ILE A 141 26.12 -42.35 -32.92
C ILE A 141 26.89 -41.15 -33.48
N TRP A 142 26.44 -39.93 -33.20
CA TRP A 142 27.13 -38.72 -33.66
C TRP A 142 28.41 -38.42 -32.87
N GLY A 143 28.52 -38.85 -31.60
CA GLY A 143 29.78 -38.80 -30.86
C GLY A 143 30.90 -39.65 -31.48
N GLN A 144 30.56 -40.70 -32.25
CA GLN A 144 31.51 -41.48 -33.06
C GLN A 144 31.85 -40.84 -34.42
N VAL A 145 31.12 -39.79 -34.82
CA VAL A 145 31.40 -38.99 -36.03
C VAL A 145 32.24 -37.76 -35.67
N ASP A 146 31.82 -37.05 -34.61
CA ASP A 146 32.48 -35.88 -34.04
C ASP A 146 32.15 -35.81 -32.54
N GLU A 147 33.17 -35.96 -31.69
CA GLU A 147 33.02 -36.02 -30.23
C GLU A 147 32.29 -34.78 -29.68
N THR A 148 32.55 -33.60 -30.27
CA THR A 148 31.88 -32.36 -29.85
C THR A 148 30.37 -32.39 -30.12
N SER A 149 29.94 -32.95 -31.25
CA SER A 149 28.51 -33.14 -31.57
C SER A 149 27.82 -34.05 -30.56
N GLY A 150 28.52 -35.06 -30.04
CA GLY A 150 28.05 -35.89 -28.92
C GLY A 150 27.86 -35.07 -27.64
N TRP A 151 28.89 -34.33 -27.21
CA TRP A 151 28.83 -33.52 -25.98
C TRP A 151 27.83 -32.36 -26.02
N LEU A 152 27.62 -31.73 -27.18
CA LEU A 152 26.62 -30.67 -27.35
C LEU A 152 25.18 -31.17 -27.16
N LEU A 153 24.92 -32.48 -27.20
CA LEU A 153 23.62 -33.07 -26.86
C LEU A 153 23.47 -33.39 -25.35
N ALA A 154 24.54 -33.34 -24.56
CA ALA A 154 24.48 -33.62 -23.12
C ALA A 154 23.56 -32.65 -22.34
N PRO A 155 23.55 -31.32 -22.60
CA PRO A 155 22.57 -30.41 -21.98
C PRO A 155 21.12 -30.77 -22.32
N TYR A 156 20.88 -31.24 -23.55
CA TYR A 156 19.55 -31.68 -23.98
C TYR A 156 19.12 -32.98 -23.26
N LEU A 157 20.03 -33.94 -23.09
CA LEU A 157 19.78 -35.15 -22.29
C LEU A 157 19.51 -34.85 -20.81
N GLY A 158 20.23 -33.89 -20.23
CA GLY A 158 19.95 -33.40 -18.87
C GLY A 158 18.55 -32.80 -18.76
N TRP A 159 18.18 -31.94 -19.73
CA TRP A 159 16.84 -31.35 -19.78
C TRP A 159 15.73 -32.38 -20.03
N LEU A 160 15.94 -33.37 -20.91
CA LEU A 160 14.97 -34.45 -21.13
C LEU A 160 14.78 -35.33 -19.89
N SER A 161 15.85 -35.57 -19.12
CA SER A 161 15.77 -36.28 -17.84
C SER A 161 14.92 -35.49 -16.83
N PHE A 162 15.13 -34.18 -16.74
CA PHE A 162 14.36 -33.28 -15.90
C PHE A 162 12.88 -33.17 -16.35
N ALA A 163 12.63 -33.00 -17.65
CA ALA A 163 11.30 -32.97 -18.23
C ALA A 163 10.55 -34.30 -18.06
N THR A 164 11.26 -35.44 -18.10
CA THR A 164 10.70 -36.76 -17.78
C THR A 164 10.26 -36.84 -16.32
N TYR A 165 11.08 -36.34 -15.38
CA TYR A 165 10.69 -36.22 -13.97
C TYR A 165 9.43 -35.35 -13.79
N LEU A 166 9.35 -34.20 -14.45
CA LEU A 166 8.15 -33.35 -14.40
C LEU A 166 6.92 -34.04 -15.00
N CYS A 167 7.07 -34.69 -16.17
CA CYS A 167 6.00 -35.39 -16.87
C CYS A 167 5.43 -36.56 -16.04
N VAL A 168 6.31 -37.41 -15.50
CA VAL A 168 5.95 -38.53 -14.62
C VAL A 168 5.38 -38.03 -13.29
N GLY A 169 5.97 -37.00 -12.70
CA GLY A 169 5.51 -36.42 -11.43
C GLY A 169 4.12 -35.80 -11.54
N ALA A 170 3.87 -35.02 -12.60
CA ALA A 170 2.55 -34.49 -12.91
C ALA A 170 1.54 -35.61 -13.22
N GLY A 171 1.94 -36.66 -13.96
CA GLY A 171 1.12 -37.85 -14.17
C GLY A 171 0.71 -38.52 -12.85
N TYR A 172 1.69 -38.87 -12.01
CA TYR A 172 1.50 -39.55 -10.73
C TYR A 172 0.63 -38.74 -9.75
N LEU A 173 0.93 -37.46 -9.54
CA LEU A 173 0.20 -36.60 -8.59
C LEU A 173 -1.26 -36.33 -9.00
N ASN A 174 -1.59 -36.55 -10.27
CA ASN A 174 -2.94 -36.40 -10.83
C ASN A 174 -3.52 -37.74 -11.29
N ASN A 175 -3.10 -38.87 -10.68
CA ASN A 175 -3.63 -40.23 -10.91
C ASN A 175 -3.63 -40.69 -12.38
N TRP A 176 -2.71 -40.17 -13.20
CA TRP A 176 -2.61 -40.43 -14.64
C TRP A 176 -3.84 -40.06 -15.48
N ASP A 177 -4.77 -39.29 -14.92
CA ASP A 177 -5.99 -38.85 -15.59
C ASP A 177 -6.16 -37.34 -15.49
N PHE A 178 -5.69 -36.66 -16.53
CA PHE A 178 -5.90 -35.23 -16.67
C PHE A 178 -7.35 -34.89 -17.02
N THR A 179 -8.18 -35.84 -17.48
CA THR A 179 -9.58 -35.56 -17.81
C THR A 179 -10.47 -35.45 -16.58
N SER A 180 -10.21 -36.17 -15.47
CA SER A 180 -10.93 -35.96 -14.21
C SER A 180 -10.41 -34.78 -13.39
N SER A 181 -9.12 -34.44 -13.45
CA SER A 181 -8.62 -33.16 -12.91
C SER A 181 -9.16 -31.98 -13.72
N ALA A 182 -9.11 -32.07 -15.05
CA ALA A 182 -9.73 -31.09 -15.94
C ALA A 182 -11.24 -31.03 -15.74
N LYS A 183 -11.98 -32.13 -15.54
CA LYS A 183 -13.44 -32.12 -15.21
C LYS A 183 -13.76 -31.64 -13.81
N LYS A 184 -12.96 -31.96 -12.79
CA LYS A 184 -13.14 -31.37 -11.45
C LYS A 184 -12.97 -29.86 -11.52
N ARG A 185 -12.08 -29.37 -12.40
CA ARG A 185 -12.02 -27.94 -12.72
C ARG A 185 -13.10 -27.49 -13.70
N GLU A 186 -13.53 -28.26 -14.71
CA GLU A 186 -14.59 -27.92 -15.68
C GLU A 186 -15.98 -27.87 -15.01
N ILE A 187 -16.18 -28.58 -13.90
CA ILE A 187 -17.35 -28.48 -13.03
C ILE A 187 -17.23 -27.26 -12.08
N ALA A 188 -16.02 -26.68 -11.96
CA ALA A 188 -15.72 -25.44 -11.24
C ALA A 188 -15.32 -24.24 -12.15
N THR A 189 -15.30 -24.41 -13.48
CA THR A 189 -14.85 -23.43 -14.48
C THR A 189 -15.63 -23.49 -15.80
N ARG A 190 -16.62 -24.39 -15.95
CA ARG A 190 -17.81 -23.99 -16.69
C ARG A 190 -18.52 -22.98 -15.80
N PRO A 191 -18.89 -21.80 -16.30
CA PRO A 191 -20.00 -21.09 -15.71
C PRO A 191 -21.21 -22.01 -15.87
N ASN A 192 -21.65 -22.62 -14.77
CA ASN A 192 -22.93 -23.33 -14.76
C ASN A 192 -24.02 -22.26 -14.77
N LEU A 193 -24.32 -21.79 -15.99
CA LEU A 193 -25.64 -21.37 -16.39
C LEU A 193 -26.68 -22.23 -15.68
N TYR A 194 -27.57 -21.54 -14.97
CA TYR A 194 -28.65 -22.10 -14.19
C TYR A 194 -29.38 -23.21 -14.96
N ARG A 195 -29.28 -24.45 -14.48
CA ARG A 195 -30.15 -25.54 -14.92
C ARG A 195 -30.66 -26.31 -13.71
N THR A 196 -31.86 -25.90 -13.29
CA THR A 196 -32.78 -26.67 -12.46
C THR A 196 -32.82 -28.12 -12.94
N THR A 197 -32.35 -29.05 -12.11
CA THR A 197 -32.56 -30.49 -12.33
C THR A 197 -33.17 -31.08 -11.06
N THR A 198 -34.41 -31.53 -11.20
CA THR A 198 -35.25 -32.03 -10.11
C THR A 198 -34.88 -33.46 -9.68
N MET A 199 -35.26 -33.80 -8.44
CA MET A 199 -35.32 -35.13 -7.82
C MET A 199 -34.01 -35.75 -7.27
N GLY A 200 -34.10 -36.13 -5.98
CA GLY A 200 -33.11 -36.96 -5.28
C GLY A 200 -33.04 -36.68 -3.79
N GLU A 201 -34.00 -37.17 -3.00
CA GLU A 201 -33.88 -37.17 -1.53
C GLU A 201 -32.68 -38.04 -1.10
N ALA A 202 -31.71 -37.48 -0.36
CA ALA A 202 -31.06 -38.14 0.80
C ALA A 202 -29.99 -37.26 1.48
N VAL A 203 -29.97 -37.31 2.82
CA VAL A 203 -28.92 -36.82 3.76
C VAL A 203 -28.58 -35.32 3.72
N ARG A 204 -29.07 -34.59 4.74
CA ARG A 204 -28.52 -33.30 5.15
C ARG A 204 -27.11 -33.49 5.76
N PRO A 205 -26.07 -32.77 5.32
CA PRO A 205 -24.90 -32.52 6.17
C PRO A 205 -25.31 -31.66 7.37
N GLU A 206 -24.67 -31.86 8.51
CA GLU A 206 -24.81 -30.98 9.66
C GLU A 206 -24.32 -29.56 9.32
N ALA A 207 -24.87 -28.54 9.99
CA ALA A 207 -24.49 -27.15 9.74
C ALA A 207 -22.98 -26.97 9.99
N PRO A 208 -22.19 -26.51 8.99
CA PRO A 208 -20.77 -26.29 9.20
C PRO A 208 -20.58 -25.21 10.27
N GLY A 209 -19.81 -25.54 11.31
CA GLY A 209 -19.47 -24.61 12.39
C GLY A 209 -18.77 -23.36 11.84
N ALA A 210 -18.89 -22.25 12.57
CA ALA A 210 -18.34 -20.97 12.18
C ALA A 210 -16.87 -21.08 11.74
N ILE A 211 -16.56 -20.51 10.57
CA ILE A 211 -15.21 -20.48 10.03
C ILE A 211 -14.33 -19.68 11.01
N ASN A 212 -13.46 -20.38 11.73
CA ASN A 212 -12.65 -19.78 12.78
C ASN A 212 -11.71 -18.73 12.19
N ILE A 213 -11.95 -17.47 12.54
CA ILE A 213 -11.00 -16.38 12.34
C ILE A 213 -9.73 -16.74 13.13
N PRO A 214 -8.53 -16.75 12.51
CA PRO A 214 -7.27 -16.88 13.24
C PRO A 214 -7.15 -15.80 14.32
N SER A 215 -7.47 -16.16 15.57
CA SER A 215 -7.30 -15.32 16.74
C SER A 215 -5.94 -15.64 17.35
N ALA A 216 -4.89 -15.04 16.79
CA ALA A 216 -3.59 -15.01 17.45
C ALA A 216 -3.68 -13.98 18.59
N PRO A 217 -3.54 -14.40 19.87
CA PRO A 217 -3.73 -13.50 21.00
C PRO A 217 -2.67 -12.39 21.00
N LEU A 218 -3.11 -11.18 21.34
CA LEU A 218 -2.26 -10.02 21.56
C LEU A 218 -1.29 -10.32 22.72
N GLN A 219 -0.01 -10.00 22.55
CA GLN A 219 1.04 -10.24 23.55
C GLN A 219 1.59 -8.91 24.07
N GLU A 220 1.27 -8.56 25.31
CA GLU A 220 1.87 -7.43 26.00
C GLU A 220 3.25 -7.82 26.55
N LEU A 221 4.31 -7.27 25.97
CA LEU A 221 5.69 -7.52 26.38
C LEU A 221 6.15 -6.50 27.43
N SER A 222 5.62 -5.28 27.36
CA SER A 222 5.73 -4.23 28.38
C SER A 222 4.59 -3.21 28.19
N PRO A 223 4.40 -2.23 29.10
CA PRO A 223 3.42 -1.15 28.94
C PRO A 223 3.56 -0.32 27.65
N HIS A 224 4.70 -0.45 26.94
CA HIS A 224 5.03 0.31 25.74
C HIS A 224 5.45 -0.58 24.55
N LEU A 225 5.37 -1.90 24.70
CA LEU A 225 5.79 -2.86 23.70
C LEU A 225 4.75 -3.97 23.57
N THR A 226 4.04 -4.00 22.44
CA THR A 226 2.97 -4.97 22.19
C THR A 226 3.27 -5.73 20.89
N LEU A 227 3.24 -7.05 20.94
CA LEU A 227 3.37 -7.94 19.77
C LEU A 227 1.99 -8.48 19.38
N GLN A 228 1.64 -8.33 18.10
CA GLN A 228 0.48 -8.95 17.48
C GLN A 228 0.98 -9.89 16.36
N PRO A 229 0.82 -11.21 16.50
CA PRO A 229 1.08 -12.12 15.40
C PRO A 229 0.06 -11.91 14.26
N PRO A 230 0.36 -12.39 13.03
CA PRO A 230 -0.47 -12.19 11.85
C PRO A 230 -1.93 -12.63 12.04
N LEU A 231 -2.87 -11.80 11.58
CA LEU A 231 -4.32 -12.03 11.65
C LEU A 231 -4.90 -12.49 10.29
N SER A 232 -4.08 -13.08 9.41
CA SER A 232 -4.49 -13.66 8.13
C SER A 232 -4.57 -15.20 8.20
N ARG A 233 -5.31 -15.87 7.29
CA ARG A 233 -5.35 -17.35 7.21
C ARG A 233 -3.98 -18.00 7.00
N ARG A 234 -2.97 -17.24 6.57
CA ARG A 234 -1.56 -17.69 6.47
C ARG A 234 -0.93 -18.00 7.84
N GLY A 235 -1.41 -17.36 8.91
CA GLY A 235 -0.92 -17.54 10.29
C GLY A 235 0.54 -17.16 10.55
N SER A 236 1.27 -16.71 9.53
CA SER A 236 2.70 -16.39 9.56
C SER A 236 3.04 -15.32 8.52
N GLY A 237 4.08 -14.52 8.75
CA GLY A 237 4.50 -13.47 7.83
C GLY A 237 5.70 -12.66 8.32
N PRO A 238 6.24 -11.74 7.51
CA PRO A 238 7.44 -11.00 7.87
C PRO A 238 7.21 -10.03 9.03
N GLY A 239 8.30 -9.70 9.73
CA GLY A 239 8.27 -8.80 10.86
C GLY A 239 8.13 -7.32 10.47
N LEU A 240 7.33 -6.59 11.24
CA LEU A 240 7.11 -5.16 11.10
C LEU A 240 7.13 -4.48 12.47
N ILE A 241 7.81 -3.34 12.56
CA ILE A 241 7.85 -2.51 13.77
C ILE A 241 7.09 -1.21 13.50
N LEU A 242 6.13 -0.87 14.36
CA LEU A 242 5.41 0.39 14.34
C LEU A 242 5.87 1.24 15.53
N VAL A 243 6.22 2.50 15.31
CA VAL A 243 6.51 3.46 16.38
C VAL A 243 5.44 4.55 16.36
N VAL A 244 4.66 4.61 17.44
CA VAL A 244 3.52 5.53 17.61
C VAL A 244 3.71 6.39 18.85
N ASP A 245 3.13 7.59 18.85
CA ASP A 245 3.07 8.43 20.05
C ASP A 245 2.35 7.67 21.19
N HIS A 246 2.87 7.73 22.41
CA HIS A 246 2.24 7.17 23.61
C HIS A 246 0.83 7.73 23.85
N TYR A 247 0.60 8.98 23.45
CA TYR A 247 -0.68 9.67 23.54
C TYR A 247 -1.57 9.47 22.29
N ALA A 248 -1.17 8.62 21.33
CA ALA A 248 -1.95 8.37 20.12
C ALA A 248 -3.26 7.63 20.44
N GLN A 249 -4.35 8.03 19.76
CA GLN A 249 -5.66 7.41 19.94
C GLN A 249 -5.72 6.09 19.16
N LEU A 250 -5.44 4.99 19.86
CA LEU A 250 -5.37 3.63 19.33
C LEU A 250 -6.67 2.82 19.52
N GLU A 251 -7.76 3.50 19.85
CA GLU A 251 -9.09 2.90 20.00
C GLU A 251 -9.76 2.71 18.62
N VAL A 252 -10.70 1.77 18.52
CA VAL A 252 -11.50 1.59 17.31
C VAL A 252 -12.44 2.78 17.16
N SER A 253 -12.40 3.44 16.00
CA SER A 253 -13.16 4.65 15.71
C SER A 253 -14.52 4.31 15.10
N GLU A 254 -15.62 4.85 15.64
CA GLU A 254 -16.92 4.81 14.95
C GLU A 254 -16.95 5.73 13.71
N LYS A 255 -16.00 6.68 13.60
CA LYS A 255 -15.91 7.64 12.49
C LYS A 255 -15.21 7.07 11.25
N SER A 256 -14.52 5.94 11.38
CA SER A 256 -13.64 5.39 10.33
C SER A 256 -13.62 3.87 10.36
N LEU A 257 -13.75 3.25 9.18
CA LEU A 257 -13.67 1.80 9.02
C LEU A 257 -12.24 1.26 9.09
N ASP A 258 -11.23 2.12 8.94
CA ASP A 258 -9.83 1.76 9.18
C ASP A 258 -9.60 1.50 10.68
N PRO A 259 -9.11 0.30 11.08
CA PRO A 259 -8.80 0.01 12.47
C PRO A 259 -7.44 0.59 12.89
N PRO A 260 -7.11 0.54 14.19
CA PRO A 260 -5.81 0.96 14.71
C PRO A 260 -4.63 0.30 13.99
N PRO A 261 -3.46 0.97 13.85
CA PRO A 261 -2.34 0.51 13.05
C PRO A 261 -1.89 -0.93 13.34
N LEU A 262 -1.85 -1.33 14.62
CA LEU A 262 -1.44 -2.67 15.03
C LEU A 262 -2.33 -3.77 14.43
N GLN A 263 -3.66 -3.59 14.50
CA GLN A 263 -4.61 -4.50 13.87
C GLN A 263 -4.52 -4.41 12.34
N LYS A 264 -4.47 -3.19 11.77
CA LYS A 264 -4.45 -2.97 10.33
C LYS A 264 -3.28 -3.71 9.65
N TRP A 265 -2.08 -3.61 10.21
CA TRP A 265 -0.89 -4.29 9.66
C TRP A 265 -0.83 -5.79 9.98
N ALA A 266 -1.43 -6.25 11.08
CA ALA A 266 -1.54 -7.68 11.37
C ALA A 266 -2.54 -8.38 10.44
N GLU A 267 -3.65 -7.72 10.08
CA GLU A 267 -4.63 -8.20 9.09
C GLU A 267 -4.02 -8.25 7.67
N GLU A 268 -3.08 -7.36 7.34
CA GLU A 268 -2.23 -7.49 6.14
C GLU A 268 -1.30 -8.71 6.16
N GLY A 269 -1.22 -9.44 7.28
CA GLY A 269 -0.42 -10.66 7.42
C GLY A 269 1.00 -10.46 7.91
N PHE A 270 1.36 -9.29 8.45
CA PHE A 270 2.65 -9.07 9.12
C PHE A 270 2.62 -9.56 10.57
N ALA A 271 3.77 -9.97 11.11
CA ALA A 271 3.97 -10.08 12.55
C ALA A 271 4.41 -8.71 13.06
N VAL A 272 3.59 -8.06 13.90
CA VAL A 272 3.71 -6.62 14.18
C VAL A 272 4.09 -6.36 15.63
N VAL A 273 5.18 -5.61 15.86
CA VAL A 273 5.49 -5.04 17.18
C VAL A 273 5.21 -3.54 17.17
N GLN A 274 4.34 -3.09 18.07
CA GLN A 274 4.07 -1.67 18.31
C GLN A 274 4.88 -1.17 19.52
N ILE A 275 5.67 -0.12 19.29
CA ILE A 275 6.41 0.65 20.29
C ILE A 275 5.66 1.97 20.52
N LYS A 276 5.35 2.28 21.79
CA LYS A 276 4.78 3.57 22.21
C LYS A 276 5.88 4.50 22.75
N VAL A 277 5.97 5.74 22.27
CA VAL A 277 7.00 6.71 22.67
C VAL A 277 6.44 8.11 22.98
N PRO A 278 6.93 8.85 24.00
CA PRO A 278 7.82 8.40 25.07
C PRO A 278 7.16 7.33 25.96
N GLY A 279 7.96 6.40 26.50
CA GLY A 279 7.53 5.60 27.65
C GLY A 279 7.45 6.44 28.92
N LYS A 280 6.89 5.91 30.02
CA LYS A 280 6.91 6.62 31.29
C LYS A 280 8.35 6.68 31.83
N VAL A 281 8.63 7.73 32.60
CA VAL A 281 9.94 7.94 33.27
C VAL A 281 10.30 6.80 34.24
N GLU A 282 9.32 5.99 34.63
CA GLU A 282 9.47 4.86 35.56
C GLU A 282 10.06 3.60 34.89
N ASP A 283 10.10 3.54 33.54
CA ASP A 283 10.47 2.34 32.78
C ASP A 283 11.98 2.18 32.46
N GLY A 284 12.86 2.99 33.07
CA GLY A 284 14.29 2.65 33.21
C GLY A 284 15.23 2.92 32.03
N GLY A 285 14.74 3.39 30.88
CA GLY A 285 15.58 3.97 29.81
C GLY A 285 15.80 3.14 28.54
N GLU A 286 16.39 3.81 27.54
CA GLU A 286 16.64 3.38 26.15
C GLU A 286 15.42 3.09 25.25
N PHE A 287 15.59 3.34 23.94
CA PHE A 287 14.58 3.08 22.92
C PHE A 287 14.52 1.58 22.60
N PRO A 288 13.37 0.88 22.78
CA PRO A 288 13.35 -0.58 22.87
C PRO A 288 13.41 -1.32 21.52
N LEU A 289 14.07 -0.78 20.49
CA LEU A 289 14.16 -1.38 19.15
C LEU A 289 14.80 -2.78 19.18
N LYS A 290 15.88 -2.95 19.97
CA LYS A 290 16.54 -4.24 20.14
C LYS A 290 15.58 -5.29 20.71
N ARG A 291 14.79 -4.92 21.73
CA ARG A 291 13.79 -5.80 22.34
C ARG A 291 12.63 -6.11 21.40
N ALA A 292 12.21 -5.16 20.56
CA ALA A 292 11.22 -5.38 19.51
C ALA A 292 11.73 -6.39 18.45
N ILE A 293 12.99 -6.26 18.04
CA ILE A 293 13.67 -7.20 17.14
C ILE A 293 13.78 -8.61 17.76
N GLU A 294 14.18 -8.71 19.02
CA GLU A 294 14.28 -9.97 19.76
C GLU A 294 12.91 -10.64 19.91
N ALA A 295 11.86 -9.87 20.19
CA ALA A 295 10.48 -10.38 20.24
C ALA A 295 9.99 -10.91 18.88
N LEU A 296 10.31 -10.23 17.77
CA LEU A 296 10.00 -10.74 16.43
C LEU A 296 10.80 -12.01 16.11
N LYS A 297 12.09 -12.10 16.50
CA LYS A 297 12.88 -13.33 16.35
C LYS A 297 12.37 -14.51 17.17
N ALA A 298 11.75 -14.24 18.33
CA ALA A 298 11.17 -15.25 19.21
C ALA A 298 9.73 -15.65 18.85
N CYS A 299 9.06 -14.90 17.97
CA CYS A 299 7.70 -15.15 17.52
C CYS A 299 7.70 -16.23 16.43
N GLU A 300 7.15 -17.42 16.71
CA GLU A 300 7.09 -18.54 15.76
C GLU A 300 6.34 -18.18 14.45
N GLN A 301 5.39 -17.25 14.53
CA GLN A 301 4.63 -16.75 13.39
C GLN A 301 5.40 -15.69 12.56
N CYS A 302 6.54 -15.18 13.06
CA CYS A 302 7.34 -14.19 12.36
C CYS A 302 8.38 -14.87 11.45
N ILE A 303 8.19 -14.73 10.14
CA ILE A 303 9.16 -15.16 9.14
C ILE A 303 10.25 -14.09 9.08
N TRP A 304 11.30 -14.26 9.90
CA TRP A 304 12.34 -13.25 10.11
C TRP A 304 13.07 -12.81 8.83
N GLY A 305 13.30 -13.73 7.87
CA GLY A 305 14.02 -13.43 6.63
C GLY A 305 15.40 -12.81 6.90
N ASP A 306 15.74 -11.75 6.16
CA ASP A 306 16.95 -10.96 6.40
C ASP A 306 16.76 -9.81 7.40
N GLY A 307 15.50 -9.51 7.79
CA GLY A 307 15.15 -8.36 8.63
C GLY A 307 13.69 -7.91 8.52
N VAL A 308 13.41 -6.72 9.05
CA VAL A 308 12.06 -6.21 9.30
C VAL A 308 11.86 -4.81 8.71
N GLY A 309 10.60 -4.43 8.48
CA GLY A 309 10.23 -3.06 8.16
C GLY A 309 10.03 -2.22 9.43
N LEU A 310 10.25 -0.91 9.33
CA LEU A 310 9.99 0.05 10.40
C LEU A 310 9.12 1.20 9.87
N ILE A 311 8.00 1.47 10.55
CA ILE A 311 7.07 2.56 10.27
C ILE A 311 7.02 3.49 11.48
N CYS A 312 7.18 4.79 11.28
CA CYS A 312 7.08 5.76 12.37
C CYS A 312 6.46 7.10 11.96
N GLU A 313 6.15 7.90 12.96
CA GLU A 313 5.95 9.33 12.84
C GLU A 313 7.30 10.08 12.76
N SER A 314 7.39 11.19 12.03
CA SER A 314 8.63 11.99 11.91
C SER A 314 8.70 13.23 12.82
N VAL A 315 7.73 13.44 13.72
CA VAL A 315 7.60 14.70 14.52
C VAL A 315 7.15 14.45 15.98
N PHE A 316 7.83 13.56 16.71
CA PHE A 316 7.55 13.29 18.14
C PHE A 316 7.65 14.51 19.09
N LEU A 317 8.11 15.68 18.62
CA LEU A 317 8.49 16.82 19.46
C LEU A 317 7.34 17.64 20.06
N LYS A 318 6.16 17.69 19.40
CA LYS A 318 5.19 18.78 19.66
C LYS A 318 4.17 18.50 20.77
N HIS A 319 3.75 17.24 20.96
CA HIS A 319 2.65 16.91 21.89
C HIS A 319 3.09 16.63 23.32
N ALA A 320 4.16 15.84 23.53
CA ALA A 320 4.62 15.47 24.88
C ALA A 320 4.94 16.70 25.76
N ILE A 321 5.65 17.71 25.21
CA ILE A 321 6.02 18.93 25.94
C ILE A 321 4.76 19.70 26.42
N LEU A 322 3.73 19.81 25.57
CA LEU A 322 2.48 20.50 25.94
C LEU A 322 1.65 19.73 26.97
N HIS A 323 1.67 18.40 26.92
CA HIS A 323 0.82 17.57 27.76
C HIS A 323 1.37 17.40 29.19
N GLU A 324 2.69 17.34 29.37
CA GLU A 324 3.31 17.35 30.69
C GLU A 324 3.16 18.71 31.38
N HIS A 325 3.31 19.82 30.64
CA HIS A 325 3.21 21.17 31.21
C HIS A 325 1.80 21.50 31.73
N ARG A 326 0.74 20.98 31.08
CA ARG A 326 -0.65 21.02 31.58
C ARG A 326 -0.88 20.18 32.85
N ARG A 327 -0.14 19.08 33.05
CA ARG A 327 -0.24 18.27 34.28
C ARG A 327 0.52 18.90 35.45
N GLY A 328 1.68 19.53 35.19
CA GLY A 328 2.46 20.23 36.21
C GLY A 328 1.79 21.46 36.82
N THR A 329 0.73 21.98 36.19
CA THR A 329 0.00 23.20 36.61
C THR A 329 -1.38 22.94 37.22
N ALA A 330 -1.84 21.68 37.27
CA ALA A 330 -3.20 21.30 37.71
C ALA A 330 -3.26 20.69 39.13
N GLY A 331 -2.29 21.01 40.00
CA GLY A 331 -2.20 20.49 41.37
C GLY A 331 -2.66 21.48 42.45
N THR A 332 -3.80 21.19 43.08
CA THR A 332 -4.25 21.69 44.40
C THR A 332 -4.32 23.20 44.65
N TRP A 333 -5.51 23.79 44.43
CA TRP A 333 -5.99 24.98 45.14
C TRP A 333 -7.48 24.83 45.50
N ALA A 334 -7.81 24.40 46.73
CA ALA A 334 -9.06 24.74 47.45
C ALA A 334 -9.16 24.12 48.88
N SER A 335 -9.44 24.97 49.88
CA SER A 335 -10.00 24.68 51.24
C SER A 335 -9.25 23.72 52.19
N ALA A 336 -9.11 23.96 53.51
CA ALA A 336 -9.41 25.05 54.46
C ALA A 336 -8.78 24.67 55.85
N PRO A 337 -9.01 25.36 57.00
CA PRO A 337 -9.19 26.78 57.32
C PRO A 337 -8.08 27.33 58.28
N ALA A 338 -8.20 28.57 58.76
CA ALA A 338 -7.19 29.26 59.57
C ALA A 338 -7.30 29.08 61.11
N ARG A 339 -6.15 29.04 61.82
CA ARG A 339 -5.98 29.55 63.21
C ARG A 339 -4.51 29.67 63.67
N ALA A 340 -4.03 30.92 63.77
CA ALA A 340 -3.15 31.56 64.79
C ALA A 340 -1.78 30.95 65.27
N PRO A 341 -0.84 31.80 65.76
CA PRO A 341 0.62 31.54 65.86
C PRO A 341 1.11 31.43 67.35
N PRO A 342 2.38 31.67 67.79
CA PRO A 342 3.65 32.09 67.14
C PRO A 342 4.94 31.35 67.65
N VAL A 343 6.14 31.99 67.51
CA VAL A 343 7.45 31.73 68.22
C VAL A 343 8.37 30.68 67.53
N ASN A 344 9.70 30.82 67.33
CA ASN A 344 10.69 31.88 67.64
C ASN A 344 11.84 31.96 66.59
N HIS A 345 12.66 33.01 66.66
CA HIS A 345 13.96 33.10 65.97
C HIS A 345 15.06 32.22 66.62
N GLY A 346 15.92 31.62 65.79
CA GLY A 346 17.39 31.69 65.95
C GLY A 346 18.14 30.55 66.65
N THR A 347 19.37 30.32 66.13
CA THR A 347 20.55 29.69 66.77
C THR A 347 20.61 28.16 66.85
N VAL A 348 21.61 27.56 66.18
CA VAL A 348 22.70 26.77 66.82
C VAL A 348 23.96 26.89 65.95
N LEU A 349 25.02 27.51 66.48
CA LEU A 349 26.42 27.21 66.10
C LEU A 349 26.81 25.90 66.79
N ASN A 350 27.59 25.01 66.15
CA ASN A 350 29.04 24.85 66.45
C ASN A 350 29.72 23.57 65.89
N ASN A 351 31.04 23.74 65.67
CA ASN A 351 32.15 22.79 65.88
C ASN A 351 32.68 21.81 64.79
N CYS A 352 34.02 21.85 64.67
CA CYS A 352 34.99 20.83 64.22
C CYS A 352 34.93 20.39 62.73
N LEU A 353 35.86 20.74 61.82
CA LEU A 353 37.32 21.02 61.82
C LEU A 353 38.22 19.75 61.82
N HIS A 354 39.25 19.76 60.96
CA HIS A 354 40.18 18.70 60.52
C HIS A 354 39.64 17.79 59.38
N LEU A 355 40.38 17.47 58.30
CA LEU A 355 41.80 17.66 57.93
C LEU A 355 41.90 18.54 56.64
N HIS A 356 42.74 19.58 56.45
CA HIS A 356 44.20 19.80 56.56
C HIS A 356 45.05 19.42 55.32
N LYS A 357 45.50 20.47 54.58
CA LYS A 357 46.64 20.54 53.61
C LYS A 357 46.47 19.70 52.32
N ILE A 358 46.85 20.16 51.11
CA ILE A 358 47.98 21.03 50.71
C ILE A 358 47.54 22.10 49.68
N SER A 359 48.23 23.25 49.71
CA SER A 359 48.31 24.30 48.67
C SER A 359 49.82 24.62 48.50
N PRO A 360 50.33 25.32 47.45
CA PRO A 360 49.63 26.02 46.36
C PRO A 360 50.20 25.75 44.94
N LEU A 361 49.53 26.29 43.91
CA LEU A 361 50.16 27.16 42.89
C LEU A 361 49.11 27.75 41.94
N SER A 362 48.88 29.05 42.10
CA SER A 362 48.23 29.96 41.16
C SER A 362 49.31 30.98 40.70
N PRO A 363 49.00 32.09 40.01
CA PRO A 363 48.08 32.34 38.88
C PRO A 363 48.82 33.07 37.72
N HIS A 364 48.08 33.55 36.70
CA HIS A 364 48.20 34.84 35.98
C HIS A 364 47.76 34.72 34.51
N LEU A 365 47.17 35.72 33.83
CA LEU A 365 46.55 37.00 34.23
C LEU A 365 45.70 37.47 33.03
N HIS A 366 44.46 37.95 33.25
CA HIS A 366 43.81 39.12 32.60
C HIS A 366 42.27 39.05 32.70
N LEU A 367 41.71 39.60 33.79
CA LEU A 367 40.28 39.95 33.85
C LEU A 367 40.05 41.18 34.76
N GLN A 368 40.81 42.25 34.50
CA GLN A 368 40.61 43.58 35.06
C GLN A 368 40.79 44.65 33.98
N GLN A 369 39.74 44.94 33.19
CA GLN A 369 39.69 46.22 32.46
C GLN A 369 38.31 46.72 31.99
N ILE A 370 37.21 45.97 32.15
CA ILE A 370 35.87 46.41 31.71
C ILE A 370 34.87 46.40 32.89
N LEU A 371 35.36 46.95 34.01
CA LEU A 371 34.76 47.25 35.32
C LEU A 371 34.04 48.58 35.57
N SER A 372 34.04 49.54 34.63
CA SER A 372 34.07 50.97 35.02
C SER A 372 33.26 51.95 34.16
N LYS A 373 32.02 51.61 33.77
CA LYS A 373 31.06 52.59 33.22
C LYS A 373 29.62 52.10 33.40
N TYR A 374 28.72 53.05 33.68
CA TYR A 374 27.27 52.91 33.84
C TYR A 374 26.75 52.34 35.16
N ALA A 375 26.81 53.19 36.19
CA ALA A 375 25.80 53.23 37.24
C ALA A 375 25.30 54.68 37.39
N THR A 376 24.00 54.94 37.15
CA THR A 376 23.30 56.15 37.64
C THR A 376 21.76 56.05 37.54
N HIS A 377 21.10 56.46 38.64
CA HIS A 377 19.71 56.94 38.80
C HIS A 377 18.49 56.00 38.85
N GLU A 378 17.45 56.51 39.50
CA GLU A 378 16.51 55.80 40.40
C GLU A 378 15.24 56.65 40.67
N LYS A 379 14.11 56.03 41.12
CA LYS A 379 12.83 56.63 41.69
C LYS A 379 11.86 57.30 40.68
N SER A 380 10.52 57.16 40.74
CA SER A 380 9.58 57.29 41.89
C SER A 380 8.06 56.95 41.60
N PHE A 381 7.31 56.35 42.57
CA PHE A 381 5.95 56.70 43.13
C PHE A 381 4.68 56.83 42.18
N LEU A 382 3.37 56.64 42.53
CA LEU A 382 2.59 56.17 43.72
C LEU A 382 1.06 55.85 43.42
N ARG A 383 0.56 54.64 43.79
CA ARG A 383 -0.77 54.30 44.44
C ARG A 383 -2.21 54.52 43.81
N PRO A 384 -3.30 53.90 44.35
CA PRO A 384 -4.56 53.44 43.67
C PRO A 384 -5.86 54.11 44.25
N PRO A 385 -7.10 53.51 44.44
CA PRO A 385 -7.82 52.27 44.00
C PRO A 385 -9.23 52.63 43.37
N PRO A 386 -10.39 51.89 43.45
CA PRO A 386 -10.79 50.55 43.96
C PRO A 386 -11.75 49.69 43.07
N TYR A 387 -12.39 48.67 43.68
CA TYR A 387 -13.40 47.70 43.19
C TYR A 387 -14.86 48.07 43.58
N VAL A 388 -15.88 47.49 42.90
CA VAL A 388 -17.12 46.88 43.52
C VAL A 388 -17.64 45.68 42.66
N THR A 389 -18.31 44.72 43.30
CA THR A 389 -18.74 43.37 42.83
C THR A 389 -20.27 43.17 42.69
N HIS A 390 -20.68 41.97 42.19
CA HIS A 390 -21.97 41.22 42.36
C HIS A 390 -23.01 41.25 41.21
N ARG A 391 -23.85 40.21 40.98
CA ARG A 391 -23.80 38.72 41.18
C ARG A 391 -25.08 38.09 40.54
N TYR A 392 -24.98 36.85 40.03
CA TYR A 392 -26.06 35.83 39.81
C TYR A 392 -27.33 36.14 39.00
N GLY A 393 -27.76 35.16 38.18
CA GLY A 393 -29.16 35.04 37.75
C GLY A 393 -29.43 34.34 36.41
N SER A 394 -29.41 32.99 36.38
CA SER A 394 -30.08 32.20 35.32
C SER A 394 -31.55 31.95 35.76
N PRO A 395 -32.57 31.76 34.87
CA PRO A 395 -32.59 30.56 33.99
C PRO A 395 -33.42 30.59 32.67
N ARG A 396 -33.16 29.57 31.82
CA ARG A 396 -34.10 28.75 31.00
C ARG A 396 -35.09 29.34 29.97
N ARG A 397 -35.14 28.61 28.83
CA ARG A 397 -36.33 28.21 28.01
C ARG A 397 -37.01 29.31 27.16
N GLN A 398 -37.67 29.03 26.01
CA GLN A 398 -37.69 27.89 25.04
C GLN A 398 -38.57 28.33 23.85
N HIS A 399 -38.27 27.92 22.59
CA HIS A 399 -39.20 27.91 21.43
C HIS A 399 -39.76 29.30 20.97
N THR A 400 -40.24 29.56 19.74
CA THR A 400 -40.24 28.88 18.43
C THR A 400 -40.46 29.91 17.30
N ALA A 401 -40.32 29.47 16.05
CA ALA A 401 -40.70 30.06 14.75
C ALA A 401 -41.96 31.00 14.71
N THR A 402 -42.21 31.86 13.70
CA THR A 402 -42.20 31.62 12.24
C THR A 402 -42.19 32.91 11.37
N SER A 403 -41.66 32.76 10.13
CA SER A 403 -42.21 33.18 8.80
C SER A 403 -42.42 34.64 8.34
N GLY A 404 -41.92 34.90 7.12
CA GLY A 404 -42.49 35.78 6.07
C GLY A 404 -42.17 37.29 6.14
N GLU A 405 -42.09 38.07 5.06
CA GLU A 405 -41.87 37.86 3.61
C GLU A 405 -41.91 39.26 2.93
N SER A 406 -41.52 39.37 1.65
CA SER A 406 -41.76 40.50 0.71
C SER A 406 -40.87 41.77 0.72
N SER A 407 -40.64 42.28 -0.50
CA SER A 407 -39.97 43.53 -0.94
C SER A 407 -40.96 44.23 -1.94
N PRO A 408 -40.65 45.19 -2.87
CA PRO A 408 -39.39 45.85 -3.31
C PRO A 408 -39.53 47.38 -3.66
N ILE A 409 -38.67 47.92 -4.56
CA ILE A 409 -38.76 49.21 -5.34
C ILE A 409 -38.31 50.51 -4.59
N THR A 410 -37.64 51.55 -5.16
CA THR A 410 -36.74 51.81 -6.34
C THR A 410 -36.02 53.18 -6.16
N ILE A 411 -35.03 53.54 -7.00
CA ILE A 411 -34.14 54.75 -6.94
C ILE A 411 -34.58 55.85 -7.95
N PRO A 412 -34.28 57.17 -7.77
CA PRO A 412 -33.07 57.78 -8.36
C PRO A 412 -32.40 58.98 -7.61
N ASP A 413 -31.04 59.01 -7.61
CA ASP A 413 -30.09 60.15 -7.89
C ASP A 413 -30.48 61.65 -7.62
N GLN A 414 -29.64 62.56 -7.07
CA GLN A 414 -28.15 62.66 -6.95
C GLN A 414 -27.58 63.48 -5.75
N LEU A 415 -26.31 63.17 -5.40
CA LEU A 415 -25.25 64.05 -4.85
C LEU A 415 -25.38 64.75 -3.46
N ARG A 416 -24.81 64.13 -2.40
CA ARG A 416 -23.46 64.47 -1.87
C ARG A 416 -23.02 63.62 -0.65
N HIS A 417 -21.71 63.33 -0.61
CA HIS A 417 -20.86 62.92 0.52
C HIS A 417 -20.86 61.47 1.08
N ARG A 418 -19.61 60.96 1.14
CA ARG A 418 -19.00 59.87 1.94
C ARG A 418 -19.18 58.43 1.43
N ASN A 419 -18.03 57.84 1.10
CA ASN A 419 -17.86 56.59 0.37
C ASN A 419 -18.03 55.33 1.24
N LEU A 420 -18.55 54.28 0.62
CA LEU A 420 -18.44 52.88 1.04
C LEU A 420 -17.26 52.18 0.32
N PRO A 421 -16.80 51.01 0.80
CA PRO A 421 -15.64 50.30 0.24
C PRO A 421 -16.01 49.17 -0.74
N ARG A 422 -15.14 48.89 -1.73
CA ARG A 422 -14.78 47.51 -2.17
C ARG A 422 -13.70 47.45 -3.26
N THR A 423 -12.73 46.54 -3.05
CA THR A 423 -11.90 45.79 -4.02
C THR A 423 -10.79 46.43 -4.89
N LEU A 424 -9.63 45.75 -4.80
CA LEU A 424 -8.66 45.35 -5.84
C LEU A 424 -7.56 46.29 -6.38
N CYS A 425 -6.34 45.70 -6.36
CA CYS A 425 -5.24 45.81 -7.32
C CYS A 425 -4.18 46.94 -7.29
N LEU A 426 -2.99 46.51 -7.75
CA LEU A 426 -1.79 47.23 -8.22
C LEU A 426 -0.72 47.71 -7.21
N VAL A 427 0.32 46.86 -7.08
CA VAL A 427 1.73 47.13 -7.46
C VAL A 427 2.26 48.57 -7.28
N GLY A 428 3.30 48.72 -6.44
CA GLY A 428 4.12 49.93 -6.35
C GLY A 428 5.44 49.69 -5.60
N TRP A 429 6.57 49.96 -6.26
CA TRP A 429 7.91 49.50 -5.88
C TRP A 429 8.71 50.56 -5.08
N HIS A 430 9.84 50.11 -4.50
CA HIS A 430 11.08 50.86 -4.19
C HIS A 430 11.22 51.88 -3.02
N ASP A 431 12.13 51.49 -2.11
CA ASP A 431 13.44 52.15 -1.81
C ASP A 431 13.58 53.28 -0.75
N ARG A 432 14.80 53.28 -0.18
CA ARG A 432 15.47 54.30 0.63
C ARG A 432 14.90 54.65 2.01
N GLY A 433 15.48 53.97 3.01
CA GLY A 433 16.33 54.62 4.01
C GLY A 433 15.67 55.61 4.98
N ARG A 434 15.48 55.15 6.22
CA ARG A 434 15.65 55.95 7.45
C ARG A 434 15.73 55.02 8.66
N GLU A 435 16.68 55.30 9.56
CA GLU A 435 16.66 54.74 10.91
C GLU A 435 15.39 55.22 11.64
N LEU A 436 14.75 54.35 12.41
CA LEU A 436 13.64 54.72 13.28
C LEU A 436 13.74 53.95 14.61
N ASP A 437 14.42 54.63 15.52
CA ASP A 437 14.36 54.59 16.98
C ASP A 437 13.46 53.50 17.61
N TYR A 438 14.11 52.47 18.19
CA TYR A 438 13.44 51.34 18.85
C TYR A 438 12.71 51.69 20.15
N HIS A 439 12.81 52.94 20.64
CA HIS A 439 12.41 53.27 22.01
C HIS A 439 10.92 53.63 22.22
N GLN A 440 10.10 53.71 21.16
CA GLN A 440 8.65 54.01 21.27
C GLN A 440 7.70 52.84 21.00
N LEU A 441 8.19 51.67 20.53
CA LEU A 441 7.35 50.48 20.30
C LEU A 441 7.18 49.58 21.54
N ALA A 442 7.84 49.91 22.65
CA ALA A 442 7.92 49.06 23.85
C ALA A 442 6.80 49.28 24.90
N THR A 443 5.91 50.27 24.73
CA THR A 443 4.96 50.69 25.79
C THR A 443 3.48 50.45 25.45
N GLN A 444 3.17 49.63 24.43
CA GLN A 444 1.77 49.34 24.07
C GLN A 444 1.48 47.88 23.69
N VAL A 445 2.35 46.94 24.08
CA VAL A 445 2.09 45.49 24.05
C VAL A 445 2.47 44.89 25.40
N SER A 446 1.59 45.06 26.38
CA SER A 446 1.67 44.43 27.70
C SER A 446 0.28 43.95 28.12
N ASN A 447 -0.25 42.97 27.38
CA ASN A 447 -1.33 42.06 27.77
C ASN A 447 -1.53 40.99 26.66
N ASP A 448 -0.50 40.18 26.41
CA ASP A 448 -0.62 38.75 26.11
C ASP A 448 0.79 38.12 26.01
N MET A 449 0.86 36.79 26.00
CA MET A 449 2.08 35.99 26.23
C MET A 449 3.14 36.04 25.11
N ASP A 450 4.31 35.47 25.43
CA ASP A 450 5.42 35.07 24.55
C ASP A 450 6.38 36.15 23.99
N THR A 451 7.40 36.48 24.79
CA THR A 451 8.67 37.06 24.30
C THR A 451 9.95 36.46 24.90
N THR A 452 9.86 35.43 25.76
CA THR A 452 11.05 34.84 26.43
C THR A 452 11.66 33.65 25.68
N TRP A 453 10.92 33.01 24.77
CA TRP A 453 11.33 31.74 24.14
C TRP A 453 12.22 31.86 22.90
N CYS A 454 12.23 33.00 22.19
CA CYS A 454 13.07 33.18 21.01
C CYS A 454 14.59 33.20 21.31
N MET A 455 15.01 33.52 22.54
CA MET A 455 16.45 33.58 22.88
C MET A 455 17.07 32.22 23.24
N GLN A 456 16.29 31.25 23.73
CA GLN A 456 16.84 29.93 24.10
C GLN A 456 17.16 29.04 22.89
N TRP A 457 16.42 29.17 21.79
CA TRP A 457 16.64 28.35 20.59
C TRP A 457 17.97 28.70 19.89
N VAL A 458 18.27 29.99 19.74
CA VAL A 458 19.52 30.48 19.13
C VAL A 458 20.78 30.13 19.96
N GLY A 459 20.61 29.91 21.26
CA GLY A 459 21.70 29.47 22.15
C GLY A 459 22.13 28.02 21.90
N TYR A 460 21.18 27.12 21.57
CA TYR A 460 21.46 25.69 21.43
C TYR A 460 22.20 25.33 20.14
N GLU A 461 21.88 25.99 19.01
CA GLU A 461 22.61 25.80 17.74
C GLU A 461 24.08 26.23 17.86
N LYS A 462 24.36 27.32 18.58
CA LYS A 462 25.74 27.78 18.84
C LYS A 462 26.51 26.82 19.74
N LEU A 463 25.86 26.17 20.70
CA LEU A 463 26.48 25.18 21.59
C LEU A 463 26.79 23.87 20.86
N ALA A 464 25.89 23.40 19.98
CA ALA A 464 26.16 22.26 19.10
C ALA A 464 27.31 22.56 18.11
N SER A 465 27.35 23.76 17.54
CA SER A 465 28.44 24.22 16.66
C SER A 465 29.79 24.27 17.38
N ALA A 466 29.84 24.73 18.64
CA ALA A 466 31.07 24.80 19.41
C ALA A 466 31.69 23.42 19.70
N VAL A 467 30.86 22.40 19.94
CA VAL A 467 31.33 21.02 20.17
C VAL A 467 31.90 20.39 18.89
N SER A 468 31.41 20.78 17.71
CA SER A 468 31.91 20.30 16.41
C SER A 468 33.35 20.72 16.08
N ASN A 469 33.91 21.74 16.75
CA ASN A 469 35.23 22.29 16.43
C ASN A 469 36.38 21.73 17.30
N ALA A 470 36.09 20.85 18.27
CA ALA A 470 37.08 20.27 19.16
C ALA A 470 37.54 18.87 18.68
N GLY A 471 38.47 18.84 17.72
CA GLY A 471 39.01 17.59 17.19
C GLY A 471 39.70 16.71 18.26
N GLY A 472 39.37 15.40 18.27
CA GLY A 472 40.21 14.35 18.87
C GLY A 472 39.85 13.82 20.26
N LEU A 473 38.89 14.41 21.00
CA LEU A 473 38.68 14.09 22.43
C LEU A 473 37.27 13.55 22.81
N GLY A 474 36.46 13.12 21.83
CA GLY A 474 35.06 12.73 22.05
C GLY A 474 34.79 11.46 22.87
N ILE A 475 35.64 10.42 22.75
CA ILE A 475 35.31 9.07 23.28
C ILE A 475 35.33 9.00 24.82
N ALA A 476 36.26 9.72 25.47
CA ALA A 476 36.29 9.83 26.93
C ALA A 476 35.23 10.79 27.48
N LEU A 477 34.72 11.71 26.63
CA LEU A 477 33.75 12.71 27.03
C LEU A 477 32.31 12.18 26.99
N CYS A 478 31.94 11.30 26.04
CA CYS A 478 30.60 10.70 26.00
C CYS A 478 30.33 9.77 27.21
N SER A 479 31.34 9.00 27.63
CA SER A 479 31.25 8.17 28.84
C SER A 479 31.23 9.01 30.12
N HIS A 480 32.01 10.09 30.20
CA HIS A 480 31.87 11.09 31.28
C HIS A 480 30.53 11.83 31.25
N LEU A 481 29.99 12.16 30.08
CA LEU A 481 28.69 12.83 29.95
C LEU A 481 27.54 11.93 30.37
N SER A 482 27.61 10.62 30.12
CA SER A 482 26.66 9.64 30.66
C SER A 482 26.74 9.53 32.19
N ALA A 483 27.95 9.47 32.76
CA ALA A 483 28.15 9.49 34.21
C ALA A 483 27.73 10.83 34.86
N LEU A 484 27.93 11.96 34.17
CA LEU A 484 27.47 13.28 34.58
C LEU A 484 25.95 13.41 34.45
N HIS A 485 25.33 12.77 33.46
CA HIS A 485 23.87 12.65 33.32
C HIS A 485 23.30 11.93 34.56
N ASP A 486 23.95 10.84 34.97
CA ASP A 486 23.56 10.03 36.12
C ASP A 486 23.81 10.74 37.48
N GLN A 487 24.64 11.79 37.52
CA GLN A 487 24.81 12.68 38.67
C GLN A 487 23.85 13.88 38.62
N LEU A 488 23.61 14.46 37.45
CA LEU A 488 22.69 15.60 37.27
C LEU A 488 21.22 15.18 37.43
N ALA A 489 20.84 13.98 36.98
CA ALA A 489 19.52 13.39 37.22
C ALA A 489 19.23 13.10 38.71
N LYS A 490 20.26 13.07 39.56
CA LYS A 490 20.13 12.98 41.03
C LYS A 490 20.02 14.36 41.70
N GLY A 491 20.27 15.45 40.98
CA GLY A 491 20.24 16.83 41.49
C GLY A 491 19.13 17.73 40.90
N TYR A 492 18.67 17.45 39.68
CA TYR A 492 17.62 18.20 38.98
C TYR A 492 16.32 17.39 38.90
N GLY A 493 15.17 18.06 39.03
CA GLY A 493 13.86 17.41 39.11
C GLY A 493 13.45 16.64 37.84
N LYS A 494 12.53 15.67 38.00
CA LYS A 494 12.05 14.75 36.93
C LYS A 494 11.68 15.43 35.60
N THR A 495 11.26 16.69 35.62
CA THR A 495 10.81 17.49 34.46
C THR A 495 11.90 17.77 33.42
N ASP A 496 13.15 17.98 33.84
CA ASP A 496 14.22 18.39 32.92
C ASP A 496 14.77 17.20 32.11
N CYS A 497 14.89 16.03 32.76
CA CYS A 497 15.31 14.78 32.09
C CYS A 497 14.31 14.35 31.00
N LEU A 498 13.00 14.49 31.26
CA LEU A 498 11.95 14.18 30.29
C LEU A 498 12.07 15.06 29.03
N THR A 499 12.27 16.37 29.20
CA THR A 499 12.37 17.30 28.07
C THR A 499 13.58 16.97 27.18
N ALA A 500 14.70 16.58 27.78
CA ALA A 500 15.89 16.12 27.07
C ALA A 500 15.71 14.76 26.37
N TYR A 501 14.93 13.84 26.94
CA TYR A 501 14.60 12.55 26.31
C TYR A 501 13.65 12.73 25.12
N VAL A 502 12.52 13.43 25.32
CA VAL A 502 11.48 13.67 24.31
C VAL A 502 12.03 14.37 23.06
N THR A 503 12.89 15.37 23.24
CA THR A 503 13.53 16.10 22.13
C THR A 503 14.50 15.24 21.31
N ARG A 504 14.95 14.09 21.85
CA ARG A 504 15.86 13.15 21.19
C ARG A 504 15.19 11.90 20.63
N ILE A 505 13.89 11.68 20.84
CA ILE A 505 13.20 10.48 20.30
C ILE A 505 13.35 10.33 18.79
N PRO A 506 13.17 11.38 17.94
CA PRO A 506 13.41 11.24 16.51
C PRO A 506 14.84 10.75 16.21
N PHE A 507 15.83 11.39 16.85
CA PHE A 507 17.26 11.02 16.75
C PHE A 507 17.50 9.56 17.14
N TYR A 508 16.93 9.07 18.24
CA TYR A 508 17.06 7.66 18.62
C TYR A 508 16.42 6.69 17.62
N VAL A 509 15.33 7.07 16.94
CA VAL A 509 14.74 6.25 15.87
C VAL A 509 15.64 6.26 14.62
N GLU A 510 16.20 7.43 14.23
CA GLU A 510 17.11 7.52 13.07
C GLU A 510 18.42 6.74 13.34
N GLU A 511 19.03 6.95 14.52
CA GLU A 511 20.27 6.30 14.96
C GLU A 511 20.08 4.78 15.10
N ALA A 512 19.01 4.32 15.76
CA ALA A 512 18.76 2.88 15.92
C ALA A 512 18.38 2.20 14.59
N ALA A 513 17.74 2.91 13.66
CA ALA A 513 17.53 2.41 12.30
C ALA A 513 18.82 2.33 11.49
N TYR A 514 19.73 3.31 11.63
CA TYR A 514 21.02 3.33 10.95
C TYR A 514 21.99 2.25 11.49
N LEU A 515 22.05 2.07 12.80
CA LEU A 515 22.93 1.09 13.46
C LEU A 515 22.43 -0.36 13.36
N SER A 516 21.17 -0.60 12.96
CA SER A 516 20.57 -1.93 12.91
C SER A 516 20.61 -2.51 11.49
N PRO A 517 21.45 -3.53 11.20
CA PRO A 517 21.49 -4.20 9.89
C PRO A 517 20.21 -5.00 9.58
N HIS A 518 19.31 -5.10 10.56
CA HIS A 518 18.04 -5.80 10.48
C HIS A 518 16.89 -4.91 10.00
N ILE A 519 17.04 -3.58 9.89
CA ILE A 519 15.98 -2.74 9.28
C ILE A 519 16.19 -2.72 7.76
N LYS A 520 15.21 -3.23 7.00
CA LYS A 520 15.29 -3.33 5.53
C LYS A 520 14.53 -2.23 4.79
N ALA A 521 13.58 -1.58 5.45
CA ALA A 521 12.73 -0.56 4.87
C ALA A 521 12.25 0.43 5.94
N LEU A 522 12.24 1.71 5.60
CA LEU A 522 11.75 2.79 6.47
C LEU A 522 10.54 3.48 5.85
N ILE A 523 9.49 3.69 6.65
CA ILE A 523 8.37 4.56 6.30
C ILE A 523 8.21 5.65 7.37
N SER A 524 8.17 6.91 6.94
CA SER A 524 7.85 8.05 7.81
C SER A 524 6.55 8.75 7.40
N TYR A 525 5.73 9.11 8.40
CA TYR A 525 4.57 9.98 8.26
C TYR A 525 4.85 11.33 8.98
N GLY A 526 4.58 12.45 8.31
CA GLY A 526 4.85 13.80 8.82
C GLY A 526 5.97 14.56 8.09
N GLY A 527 6.49 13.99 7.00
CA GLY A 527 7.20 14.74 5.97
C GLY A 527 8.67 15.10 6.22
N ARG A 528 9.39 14.43 7.12
CA ARG A 528 10.87 14.47 7.16
C ARG A 528 11.48 13.18 6.59
N LYS A 529 12.58 13.34 5.84
CA LYS A 529 13.50 12.26 5.45
C LYS A 529 14.36 11.91 6.67
N PHE A 530 14.74 10.64 6.82
CA PHE A 530 15.78 10.27 7.77
C PHE A 530 17.14 10.76 7.28
N THR A 531 17.96 11.29 8.18
CA THR A 531 19.29 11.83 7.89
C THR A 531 20.38 10.98 8.53
N SER A 532 21.44 10.68 7.79
CA SER A 532 22.62 10.02 8.37
C SER A 532 23.35 11.00 9.28
N ILE A 533 23.40 10.73 10.58
CA ILE A 533 24.23 11.47 11.52
C ILE A 533 25.69 11.21 11.15
N SER A 534 26.37 12.25 10.67
CA SER A 534 27.71 12.13 10.09
C SER A 534 28.78 11.86 11.15
N SER A 535 29.25 10.62 11.24
CA SER A 535 30.56 10.28 11.81
C SER A 535 31.41 9.55 10.77
N PRO A 536 32.63 10.03 10.43
CA PRO A 536 33.46 9.41 9.37
C PRO A 536 33.99 8.00 9.69
N THR A 537 33.76 7.46 10.89
CA THR A 537 34.44 6.25 11.38
C THR A 537 33.80 4.91 11.00
N HIS A 538 32.61 4.89 10.37
CA HIS A 538 31.95 3.66 9.92
C HIS A 538 31.44 3.76 8.46
N ALA A 539 32.38 3.84 7.52
CA ALA A 539 32.12 4.00 6.08
C ALA A 539 31.57 2.74 5.36
N SER A 540 30.61 2.01 5.95
CA SER A 540 30.13 0.72 5.42
C SER A 540 28.61 0.49 5.46
N ALA A 541 27.81 1.35 6.11
CA ALA A 541 26.36 1.19 6.20
C ALA A 541 25.62 2.31 5.44
N SER A 542 25.02 1.98 4.30
CA SER A 542 24.03 2.85 3.63
C SER A 542 22.68 2.74 4.35
N LEU A 543 21.97 3.85 4.52
CA LEU A 543 20.59 3.83 5.04
C LEU A 543 19.70 2.91 4.17
N PRO A 544 18.79 2.12 4.78
CA PRO A 544 17.84 1.32 4.02
C PRO A 544 16.91 2.23 3.19
N PRO A 545 16.29 1.72 2.11
CA PRO A 545 15.32 2.45 1.31
C PRO A 545 14.25 3.14 2.18
N GLN A 546 13.79 4.33 1.75
CA GLN A 546 12.85 5.14 2.51
C GLN A 546 11.60 5.53 1.69
N LEU A 547 10.44 5.50 2.34
CA LEU A 547 9.19 6.08 1.85
C LEU A 547 8.70 7.17 2.82
N VAL A 548 8.50 8.39 2.32
CA VAL A 548 8.10 9.56 3.12
C VAL A 548 6.72 10.05 2.71
N HIS A 549 5.78 10.07 3.65
CA HIS A 549 4.44 10.62 3.49
C HIS A 549 4.37 12.03 4.11
N ILE A 550 4.14 13.04 3.27
CA ILE A 550 4.10 14.47 3.61
C ILE A 550 2.65 14.93 3.61
N SER A 551 2.16 15.54 4.70
CA SER A 551 0.81 16.08 4.75
C SER A 551 0.73 17.53 4.26
N GLY A 552 -0.44 17.92 3.75
CA GLY A 552 -0.76 19.29 3.36
C GLY A 552 -0.15 19.80 2.06
N PRO A 553 -0.63 20.97 1.60
CA PRO A 553 -0.06 21.68 0.47
C PRO A 553 1.40 22.08 0.74
N GLU A 554 2.09 22.50 -0.31
CA GLU A 554 3.43 23.05 -0.18
C GLU A 554 3.38 24.41 0.53
N THR A 555 3.83 24.46 1.78
CA THR A 555 4.11 25.73 2.45
C THR A 555 5.40 26.30 1.88
N PRO A 556 5.39 27.52 1.29
CA PRO A 556 6.63 28.17 0.90
C PRO A 556 7.44 28.43 2.18
N ARG A 557 8.52 27.67 2.37
CA ARG A 557 9.48 27.98 3.42
C ARG A 557 9.99 29.40 3.18
N ARG A 558 9.98 30.23 4.22
CA ARG A 558 10.87 31.40 4.25
C ARG A 558 12.27 30.89 3.93
N GLU A 559 12.95 31.51 2.97
CA GLU A 559 14.33 31.17 2.65
C GLU A 559 15.15 31.22 3.95
N SER A 560 15.69 30.08 4.34
CA SER A 560 16.67 30.01 5.42
C SER A 560 17.94 30.65 4.88
N VAL A 561 18.15 31.92 5.21
CA VAL A 561 19.38 32.64 4.87
C VAL A 561 20.56 31.84 5.42
N SER A 562 21.36 31.27 4.51
CA SER A 562 22.61 30.62 4.90
C SER A 562 23.53 31.69 5.50
N ILE A 563 24.01 31.44 6.73
CA ILE A 563 25.02 32.29 7.38
C ILE A 563 26.44 31.92 6.87
N VAL A 564 26.54 30.87 6.04
CA VAL A 564 27.77 30.49 5.33
C VAL A 564 27.71 31.08 3.92
N GLN A 565 28.69 31.92 3.57
CA GLN A 565 28.87 32.38 2.19
C GLN A 565 29.24 31.19 1.30
N ASP A 566 28.51 31.02 0.20
CA ASP A 566 28.76 29.95 -0.77
C ASP A 566 30.13 30.14 -1.44
N ALA A 567 31.07 29.26 -1.09
CA ALA A 567 32.29 29.07 -1.86
C ALA A 567 31.96 28.17 -3.06
N GLU A 568 31.94 28.81 -4.23
CA GLU A 568 31.91 28.29 -5.61
C GLU A 568 31.70 26.78 -5.84
N THR A 569 30.69 26.50 -6.67
CA THR A 569 30.42 25.20 -7.32
C THR A 569 31.69 24.45 -7.74
N SER A 570 31.98 23.34 -7.05
CA SER A 570 32.99 22.35 -7.44
C SER A 570 32.41 20.94 -7.29
N SER A 571 32.81 20.06 -8.21
CA SER A 571 32.19 18.76 -8.45
C SER A 571 32.53 17.69 -7.41
N ALA A 572 31.55 16.81 -7.16
CA ALA A 572 31.71 15.41 -6.79
C ALA A 572 32.49 15.07 -5.50
N THR A 573 31.75 14.81 -4.42
CA THR A 573 32.11 13.73 -3.47
C THR A 573 30.83 13.07 -2.96
N THR A 574 30.77 11.74 -2.98
CA THR A 574 29.52 10.94 -2.88
C THR A 574 28.91 10.88 -1.49
N PRO A 575 27.60 11.18 -1.32
CA PRO A 575 26.79 10.67 -0.22
C PRO A 575 26.41 9.20 -0.47
N SER A 576 26.22 8.39 0.59
CA SER A 576 25.70 7.02 0.44
C SER A 576 24.18 7.02 0.26
N GLU A 577 23.72 7.14 -0.99
CA GLU A 577 22.29 7.24 -1.30
C GLU A 577 21.58 5.88 -1.31
N GLY A 578 20.72 5.64 -0.32
CA GLY A 578 19.58 4.75 -0.48
C GLY A 578 18.44 5.47 -1.21
N PRO A 579 17.61 4.79 -2.04
CA PRO A 579 16.52 5.46 -2.76
C PRO A 579 15.44 5.97 -1.80
N VAL A 580 15.28 7.29 -1.74
CA VAL A 580 14.23 7.97 -0.96
C VAL A 580 13.07 8.38 -1.87
N LYS A 581 11.89 7.82 -1.64
CA LYS A 581 10.66 8.16 -2.37
C LYS A 581 9.72 8.97 -1.47
N SER A 582 9.16 10.06 -1.97
CA SER A 582 8.25 10.91 -1.19
C SER A 582 6.93 11.18 -1.91
N PHE A 583 5.84 11.24 -1.15
CA PHE A 583 4.50 11.58 -1.63
C PHE A 583 3.84 12.64 -0.74
N ARG A 584 3.11 13.58 -1.35
CA ARG A 584 2.38 14.66 -0.66
C ARG A 584 0.86 14.43 -0.73
N TYR A 585 0.15 14.74 0.35
CA TYR A 585 -1.29 14.57 0.51
C TYR A 585 -1.96 15.91 0.80
N VAL A 586 -2.37 16.63 -0.25
CA VAL A 586 -2.88 18.01 -0.17
C VAL A 586 -4.11 18.14 0.75
N ASN A 587 -4.99 17.14 0.76
CA ASN A 587 -6.21 17.13 1.58
C ASN A 587 -5.98 16.71 3.04
N ALA A 588 -4.77 16.24 3.39
CA ALA A 588 -4.39 16.09 4.79
C ALA A 588 -3.95 17.45 5.35
N LYS A 589 -4.20 17.72 6.63
CA LYS A 589 -3.81 18.98 7.28
C LYS A 589 -2.28 19.18 7.25
N SER A 590 -1.84 20.42 7.08
CA SER A 590 -0.41 20.75 6.94
C SER A 590 0.37 20.48 8.23
N GLU A 591 1.58 19.94 8.10
CA GLU A 591 2.48 19.58 9.20
C GLU A 591 1.87 18.60 10.24
N SER A 592 0.84 17.85 9.83
CA SER A 592 0.27 16.77 10.63
C SER A 592 1.25 15.60 10.79
N LYS A 593 1.18 15.02 11.99
CA LYS A 593 1.82 13.76 12.36
C LYS A 593 1.23 12.55 11.60
N TRP A 594 1.60 11.34 12.02
CA TRP A 594 0.82 10.14 11.69
C TRP A 594 -0.55 10.22 12.38
N VAL A 595 -1.54 10.80 11.68
CA VAL A 595 -2.91 10.92 12.20
C VAL A 595 -3.60 9.55 12.15
N LEU A 596 -4.19 9.14 13.27
CA LEU A 596 -4.82 7.82 13.44
C LEU A 596 -6.36 7.88 13.25
N PRO A 597 -7.03 6.75 12.94
CA PRO A 597 -8.47 6.72 12.61
C PRO A 597 -9.45 7.30 13.65
N ALA A 598 -9.06 7.37 14.92
CA ALA A 598 -9.85 7.96 15.99
C ALA A 598 -9.70 9.50 16.11
N GLU A 599 -8.60 10.04 15.58
CA GLU A 599 -8.26 11.46 15.71
C GLU A 599 -9.09 12.34 14.76
N GLU A 600 -9.37 13.59 15.18
CA GLU A 600 -10.27 14.50 14.46
C GLU A 600 -9.74 14.93 13.07
N ASP A 601 -8.42 15.05 12.92
CA ASP A 601 -7.77 15.44 11.67
C ASP A 601 -7.65 14.29 10.64
N TYR A 602 -8.27 13.13 10.89
CA TYR A 602 -8.10 11.93 10.07
C TYR A 602 -8.78 12.04 8.70
N HIS A 603 -7.99 11.98 7.62
CA HIS A 603 -8.48 12.01 6.24
C HIS A 603 -8.35 10.64 5.57
N SER A 604 -9.44 9.85 5.61
CA SER A 604 -9.50 8.44 5.17
C SER A 604 -8.94 8.21 3.77
N THR A 605 -9.32 9.03 2.78
CA THR A 605 -8.81 8.90 1.39
C THR A 605 -7.29 9.08 1.30
N SER A 606 -6.71 9.99 2.08
CA SER A 606 -5.25 10.20 2.12
C SER A 606 -4.56 9.01 2.79
N ALA A 607 -5.13 8.53 3.90
CA ALA A 607 -4.60 7.38 4.64
C ALA A 607 -4.67 6.08 3.82
N GLY A 608 -5.75 5.85 3.07
CA GLY A 608 -5.90 4.72 2.15
C GLY A 608 -4.84 4.73 1.05
N ILE A 609 -4.69 5.85 0.32
CA ILE A 609 -3.66 5.98 -0.73
C ILE A 609 -2.24 5.83 -0.14
N ALA A 610 -1.99 6.38 1.05
CA ALA A 610 -0.72 6.20 1.74
C ALA A 610 -0.47 4.74 2.13
N HIS A 611 -1.48 4.01 2.61
CA HIS A 611 -1.42 2.60 2.95
C HIS A 611 -1.08 1.73 1.73
N THR A 612 -1.77 1.89 0.60
CA THR A 612 -1.47 1.19 -0.66
C THR A 612 -0.03 1.42 -1.11
N ARG A 613 0.46 2.67 -1.02
CA ARG A 613 1.86 3.02 -1.33
C ARG A 613 2.85 2.39 -0.35
N SER A 614 2.52 2.33 0.93
CA SER A 614 3.32 1.66 1.96
C SER A 614 3.42 0.15 1.74
N LEU A 615 2.32 -0.53 1.35
CA LEU A 615 2.32 -1.96 1.00
C LEU A 615 3.17 -2.25 -0.25
N ALA A 616 3.00 -1.45 -1.31
CA ALA A 616 3.77 -1.59 -2.55
C ALA A 616 5.28 -1.36 -2.37
N PHE A 617 5.65 -0.62 -1.33
CA PHE A 617 7.04 -0.39 -0.94
C PHE A 617 7.60 -1.49 -0.02
N LEU A 618 6.83 -1.92 1.00
CA LEU A 618 7.29 -2.91 1.99
C LEU A 618 7.31 -4.34 1.45
N LYS A 619 6.24 -4.78 0.77
CA LYS A 619 6.09 -6.19 0.38
C LYS A 619 7.28 -6.69 -0.46
N PRO A 620 7.82 -5.95 -1.46
CA PRO A 620 9.02 -6.37 -2.19
C PRO A 620 10.29 -6.41 -1.34
N LEU A 621 10.46 -5.48 -0.39
CA LEU A 621 11.67 -5.37 0.45
C LEU A 621 11.71 -6.42 1.58
N LEU A 622 10.55 -6.96 1.96
CA LEU A 622 10.39 -7.98 3.02
C LEU A 622 9.97 -9.36 2.48
N ASN A 623 9.97 -9.54 1.15
CA ASN A 623 9.51 -10.75 0.47
C ASN A 623 8.09 -11.21 0.90
N GLY A 624 7.17 -10.25 0.98
CA GLY A 624 5.75 -10.43 1.28
C GLY A 624 5.26 -9.57 2.45
N PRO A 625 4.10 -9.93 3.03
CA PRO A 625 3.25 -11.06 2.67
C PRO A 625 2.51 -10.82 1.35
N TYR A 626 2.45 -11.86 0.51
CA TYR A 626 1.69 -11.88 -0.74
C TYR A 626 0.51 -12.83 -0.61
N PHE A 627 -0.59 -12.49 -1.27
CA PHE A 627 -1.83 -13.24 -1.31
C PHE A 627 -2.35 -13.26 -2.75
N ASP A 628 -2.99 -14.35 -3.13
CA ASP A 628 -3.66 -14.47 -4.43
C ASP A 628 -5.02 -13.75 -4.35
N LEU A 629 -5.01 -12.46 -4.65
CA LEU A 629 -6.20 -11.60 -4.53
C LEU A 629 -7.31 -12.03 -5.50
N GLU A 630 -6.95 -12.61 -6.65
CA GLU A 630 -7.92 -13.16 -7.59
C GLU A 630 -8.61 -14.39 -7.00
N ALA A 631 -7.85 -15.35 -6.45
CA ALA A 631 -8.43 -16.51 -5.80
C ALA A 631 -9.28 -16.17 -4.56
N ILE A 632 -8.94 -15.10 -3.83
CA ILE A 632 -9.75 -14.58 -2.71
C ILE A 632 -11.07 -13.99 -3.22
N TRP A 633 -11.05 -13.24 -4.32
CA TRP A 633 -12.25 -12.66 -4.92
C TRP A 633 -13.14 -13.72 -5.58
N ASP A 634 -12.56 -14.65 -6.34
CA ASP A 634 -13.28 -15.77 -6.94
C ASP A 634 -13.88 -16.70 -5.86
N GLU A 635 -13.22 -16.85 -4.70
CA GLU A 635 -13.83 -17.50 -3.53
C GLU A 635 -15.07 -16.75 -3.02
N HIS A 636 -15.00 -15.41 -2.93
CA HIS A 636 -16.11 -14.57 -2.52
C HIS A 636 -17.31 -14.70 -3.46
N CYS A 637 -17.10 -14.45 -4.75
CA CYS A 637 -18.16 -14.51 -5.77
C CYS A 637 -18.79 -15.91 -5.86
N ARG A 638 -18.01 -16.98 -5.65
CA ARG A 638 -18.55 -18.34 -5.60
C ARG A 638 -19.53 -18.52 -4.45
N TYR A 639 -19.25 -18.03 -3.23
CA TYR A 639 -20.21 -18.10 -2.14
C TYR A 639 -21.41 -17.18 -2.36
N GLU A 640 -21.18 -15.96 -2.87
CA GLU A 640 -22.20 -14.93 -3.02
C GLU A 640 -23.19 -15.19 -4.17
N PHE A 641 -22.71 -15.47 -5.39
CA PHE A 641 -23.54 -15.63 -6.57
C PHE A 641 -23.79 -17.10 -6.96
N GLY A 642 -22.78 -17.96 -6.77
CA GLY A 642 -22.81 -19.36 -7.20
C GLY A 642 -23.55 -20.28 -6.23
N GLU A 643 -23.07 -20.36 -4.99
CA GLU A 643 -23.66 -21.18 -3.92
C GLU A 643 -24.75 -20.43 -3.14
N ARG A 644 -24.81 -19.10 -3.27
CA ARG A 644 -25.75 -18.19 -2.59
C ARG A 644 -25.79 -18.42 -1.07
N ASP A 645 -24.61 -18.54 -0.44
CA ASP A 645 -24.43 -18.85 1.00
C ASP A 645 -23.87 -17.63 1.76
N VAL A 646 -24.78 -16.86 2.35
CA VAL A 646 -24.45 -15.64 3.11
C VAL A 646 -23.42 -15.89 4.21
N ALA A 647 -23.50 -17.02 4.93
CA ALA A 647 -22.60 -17.29 6.05
C ALA A 647 -21.16 -17.51 5.58
N ARG A 648 -20.97 -18.22 4.47
CA ARG A 648 -19.64 -18.43 3.87
C ARG A 648 -19.13 -17.19 3.14
N THR A 649 -19.99 -16.41 2.49
CA THR A 649 -19.66 -15.08 1.96
C THR A 649 -19.09 -14.17 3.05
N MET A 650 -19.83 -13.97 4.15
CA MET A 650 -19.42 -13.09 5.26
C MET A 650 -18.13 -13.54 5.97
N ALA A 651 -17.80 -14.83 5.94
CA ALA A 651 -16.58 -15.38 6.54
C ALA A 651 -15.29 -15.06 5.75
N THR A 652 -15.40 -14.69 4.46
CA THR A 652 -14.25 -14.22 3.65
C THR A 652 -13.90 -12.74 3.92
N MET A 653 -14.74 -12.04 4.66
CA MET A 653 -14.60 -10.61 4.94
C MET A 653 -13.89 -10.33 6.29
N VAL A 654 -13.41 -9.11 6.47
CA VAL A 654 -12.87 -8.62 7.76
C VAL A 654 -13.98 -8.47 8.82
N ALA A 655 -13.60 -8.15 10.07
CA ALA A 655 -14.55 -7.96 11.17
C ALA A 655 -15.50 -6.74 10.99
N GLN A 656 -15.05 -5.71 10.29
CA GLN A 656 -15.84 -4.51 9.94
C GLN A 656 -15.80 -4.29 8.41
N PRO A 657 -16.55 -5.08 7.63
CA PRO A 657 -16.61 -4.94 6.17
C PRO A 657 -17.57 -3.82 5.76
N TYR A 658 -17.47 -3.40 4.51
CA TYR A 658 -18.34 -2.36 3.94
C TYR A 658 -18.59 -2.58 2.45
N VAL A 659 -19.85 -2.74 2.06
CA VAL A 659 -20.26 -2.86 0.66
C VAL A 659 -21.18 -1.69 0.33
N ASN A 660 -20.98 -1.07 -0.82
CA ASN A 660 -21.85 -0.02 -1.33
C ASN A 660 -22.03 -0.09 -2.85
N HIS A 661 -23.28 -0.24 -3.26
CA HIS A 661 -23.76 -0.01 -4.61
C HIS A 661 -23.94 1.49 -4.83
N ILE A 662 -22.93 2.12 -5.42
CA ILE A 662 -22.80 3.58 -5.50
C ILE A 662 -24.03 4.28 -6.13
N PRO A 663 -24.68 3.76 -7.20
CA PRO A 663 -25.82 4.44 -7.81
C PRO A 663 -27.12 4.39 -7.01
N THR A 664 -27.28 3.42 -6.10
CA THR A 664 -28.50 3.22 -5.29
C THR A 664 -28.30 3.43 -3.80
N LEU A 665 -27.06 3.61 -3.35
CA LEU A 665 -26.64 3.73 -1.94
C LEU A 665 -27.08 2.52 -1.08
N THR A 666 -27.20 1.34 -1.70
CA THR A 666 -27.57 0.09 -1.03
C THR A 666 -26.34 -0.73 -0.65
N GLY A 667 -26.42 -1.50 0.44
CA GLY A 667 -25.30 -2.26 0.97
C GLY A 667 -25.32 -2.32 2.49
N GLY A 668 -24.14 -2.39 3.12
CA GLY A 668 -24.04 -2.51 4.57
C GLY A 668 -22.65 -2.20 5.11
N ILE A 669 -22.60 -1.80 6.39
CA ILE A 669 -21.37 -1.55 7.16
C ILE A 669 -21.39 -2.44 8.41
N GLY A 670 -20.31 -3.18 8.62
CA GLY A 670 -20.17 -4.12 9.72
C GLY A 670 -20.86 -5.45 9.45
N GLN A 671 -20.32 -6.53 10.02
CA GLN A 671 -20.77 -7.92 9.81
C GLN A 671 -22.30 -8.06 9.95
N GLN A 672 -22.90 -7.50 10.99
CA GLN A 672 -24.33 -7.62 11.27
C GLN A 672 -25.23 -6.98 10.19
N ARG A 673 -24.96 -5.72 9.80
CA ARG A 673 -25.81 -5.01 8.82
C ARG A 673 -25.63 -5.58 7.42
N LEU A 674 -24.41 -5.95 7.06
CA LEU A 674 -24.13 -6.53 5.75
C LEU A 674 -24.73 -7.96 5.62
N THR A 675 -24.66 -8.78 6.67
CA THR A 675 -25.38 -10.07 6.72
C THR A 675 -26.89 -9.88 6.49
N ALA A 676 -27.50 -8.89 7.14
CA ALA A 676 -28.91 -8.58 6.97
C ALA A 676 -29.24 -8.07 5.56
N PHE A 677 -28.38 -7.25 4.95
CA PHE A 677 -28.53 -6.82 3.56
C PHE A 677 -28.43 -8.00 2.59
N TYR A 678 -27.40 -8.83 2.71
CA TYR A 678 -27.20 -10.00 1.86
C TYR A 678 -28.34 -11.02 1.94
N THR A 679 -28.80 -11.32 3.15
CA THR A 679 -29.90 -12.27 3.38
C THR A 679 -31.21 -11.81 2.75
N ASN A 680 -31.55 -10.52 2.86
CA ASN A 680 -32.90 -10.04 2.55
C ASN A 680 -33.02 -9.28 1.22
N HIS A 681 -31.94 -8.70 0.69
CA HIS A 681 -32.00 -7.78 -0.46
C HIS A 681 -31.00 -8.07 -1.58
N PHE A 682 -30.08 -9.03 -1.45
CA PHE A 682 -29.03 -9.27 -2.46
C PHE A 682 -28.95 -10.74 -2.92
N VAL A 683 -28.33 -11.61 -2.12
CA VAL A 683 -27.92 -12.97 -2.49
C VAL A 683 -29.10 -13.83 -2.98
N HIS A 684 -30.27 -13.66 -2.38
CA HIS A 684 -31.50 -14.37 -2.74
C HIS A 684 -32.48 -13.53 -3.59
N ALA A 685 -32.22 -12.25 -3.82
CA ALA A 685 -33.08 -11.35 -4.58
C ALA A 685 -32.83 -11.40 -6.09
N ASN A 686 -31.65 -11.87 -6.51
CA ASN A 686 -31.25 -11.93 -7.92
C ASN A 686 -32.09 -12.96 -8.72
N PRO A 687 -32.54 -12.60 -9.94
CA PRO A 687 -33.15 -13.52 -10.90
C PRO A 687 -32.39 -14.84 -11.12
N ASP A 688 -33.12 -15.84 -11.61
CA ASP A 688 -32.54 -17.18 -11.87
C ASP A 688 -31.84 -17.26 -13.23
N ASP A 689 -31.80 -16.17 -13.99
CA ASP A 689 -31.01 -16.01 -15.21
C ASP A 689 -29.86 -14.98 -15.05
N THR A 690 -29.56 -14.58 -13.81
CA THR A 690 -28.55 -13.53 -13.52
C THR A 690 -27.13 -13.96 -13.87
N GLU A 691 -26.55 -13.39 -14.91
CA GLU A 691 -25.20 -13.71 -15.41
C GLU A 691 -24.23 -12.52 -15.24
N LEU A 692 -22.97 -12.83 -14.92
CA LEU A 692 -21.86 -11.88 -14.86
C LEU A 692 -20.86 -12.23 -15.97
N GLU A 693 -20.79 -11.41 -17.02
CA GLU A 693 -19.79 -11.57 -18.09
C GLU A 693 -18.58 -10.67 -17.80
N MET A 694 -17.45 -11.25 -17.39
CA MET A 694 -16.22 -10.49 -17.11
C MET A 694 -15.65 -9.90 -18.40
N VAL A 695 -15.41 -8.58 -18.40
CA VAL A 695 -14.79 -7.83 -19.50
C VAL A 695 -13.30 -7.61 -19.23
N SER A 696 -12.95 -7.11 -18.04
CA SER A 696 -11.57 -6.84 -17.65
C SER A 696 -11.36 -7.04 -16.15
N ARG A 697 -10.11 -7.31 -15.74
CA ARG A 697 -9.68 -7.42 -14.35
C ARG A 697 -8.31 -6.78 -14.17
N THR A 698 -8.17 -5.91 -13.17
CA THR A 698 -6.91 -5.28 -12.76
C THR A 698 -6.59 -5.61 -11.31
N VAL A 699 -5.43 -6.23 -11.06
CA VAL A 699 -5.00 -6.63 -9.72
C VAL A 699 -3.95 -5.66 -9.17
N GLY A 700 -4.25 -5.04 -8.04
CA GLY A 700 -3.35 -4.17 -7.29
C GLY A 700 -2.60 -4.90 -6.17
N ILE A 701 -1.96 -4.14 -5.28
CA ILE A 701 -1.23 -4.70 -4.11
C ILE A 701 -2.16 -5.05 -2.91
N ASP A 702 -3.39 -4.52 -2.95
CA ASP A 702 -4.39 -4.50 -1.89
C ASP A 702 -5.85 -4.52 -2.42
N ARG A 703 -6.06 -4.73 -3.72
CA ARG A 703 -7.39 -4.63 -4.35
C ARG A 703 -7.48 -5.36 -5.69
N VAL A 704 -8.70 -5.70 -6.08
CA VAL A 704 -9.09 -6.10 -7.43
C VAL A 704 -10.06 -5.07 -7.98
N VAL A 705 -9.95 -4.74 -9.27
CA VAL A 705 -10.92 -3.93 -10.01
C VAL A 705 -11.42 -4.77 -11.19
N ASP A 706 -12.70 -5.09 -11.18
CA ASP A 706 -13.36 -5.88 -12.22
C ASP A 706 -14.32 -4.98 -13.02
N GLU A 707 -14.22 -5.05 -14.34
CA GLU A 707 -15.25 -4.57 -15.26
C GLU A 707 -16.02 -5.79 -15.79
N PHE A 708 -17.35 -5.76 -15.72
CA PHE A 708 -18.20 -6.86 -16.16
C PHE A 708 -19.55 -6.35 -16.66
N VAL A 709 -20.24 -7.18 -17.45
CA VAL A 709 -21.63 -6.94 -17.84
C VAL A 709 -22.52 -7.75 -16.90
N PHE A 710 -23.40 -7.06 -16.17
CA PHE A 710 -24.42 -7.69 -15.35
C PHE A 710 -25.69 -7.88 -16.16
N LYS A 711 -26.16 -9.13 -16.27
CA LYS A 711 -27.26 -9.53 -17.15
C LYS A 711 -28.37 -10.19 -16.36
N LEU A 712 -29.64 -9.87 -16.64
CA LEU A 712 -30.80 -10.52 -16.03
C LEU A 712 -32.10 -10.20 -16.78
N THR A 713 -33.13 -11.01 -16.56
CA THR A 713 -34.52 -10.61 -16.79
C THR A 713 -35.12 -10.07 -15.49
N HIS A 714 -35.69 -8.86 -15.52
CA HIS A 714 -36.30 -8.23 -14.34
C HIS A 714 -37.70 -8.82 -14.06
N ASP A 715 -37.72 -10.09 -13.63
CA ASP A 715 -38.88 -10.93 -13.35
C ASP A 715 -39.40 -10.82 -11.90
N ARG A 716 -38.53 -10.35 -11.00
CA ARG A 716 -38.76 -10.09 -9.57
C ARG A 716 -38.20 -8.71 -9.21
N GLN A 717 -38.57 -8.17 -8.05
CA GLN A 717 -38.04 -6.90 -7.55
C GLN A 717 -36.57 -7.08 -7.13
N VAL A 718 -35.67 -6.29 -7.70
CA VAL A 718 -34.22 -6.34 -7.42
C VAL A 718 -33.81 -5.05 -6.70
N ASP A 719 -34.07 -5.01 -5.39
CA ASP A 719 -33.99 -3.79 -4.55
C ASP A 719 -32.66 -3.04 -4.64
N TRP A 720 -31.55 -3.75 -4.78
CA TRP A 720 -30.23 -3.15 -4.81
C TRP A 720 -29.90 -2.48 -6.16
N LEU A 721 -30.58 -2.89 -7.24
CA LEU A 721 -30.38 -2.41 -8.62
C LEU A 721 -31.44 -1.37 -9.01
N LEU A 722 -32.72 -1.69 -8.81
CA LEU A 722 -33.87 -0.84 -9.11
C LEU A 722 -34.78 -0.73 -7.86
N PRO A 723 -34.37 0.06 -6.84
CA PRO A 723 -35.06 0.11 -5.55
C PRO A 723 -36.55 0.45 -5.68
N GLY A 724 -37.42 -0.42 -5.15
CA GLY A 724 -38.87 -0.22 -5.13
C GLY A 724 -39.58 -0.33 -6.50
N ILE A 725 -38.89 -0.76 -7.55
CA ILE A 725 -39.47 -0.94 -8.89
C ILE A 725 -40.04 -2.37 -9.01
N PRO A 726 -41.34 -2.54 -9.34
CA PRO A 726 -41.92 -3.86 -9.61
C PRO A 726 -41.31 -4.53 -10.85
N PRO A 727 -41.51 -5.86 -11.02
CA PRO A 727 -41.03 -6.58 -12.21
C PRO A 727 -41.47 -5.92 -13.52
N THR A 728 -40.50 -5.66 -14.40
CA THR A 728 -40.76 -5.04 -15.71
C THR A 728 -40.77 -6.05 -16.85
N GLY A 729 -40.30 -7.29 -16.60
CA GLY A 729 -40.15 -8.34 -17.61
C GLY A 729 -39.16 -8.00 -18.72
N LYS A 730 -38.31 -6.98 -18.52
CA LYS A 730 -37.27 -6.58 -19.47
C LYS A 730 -35.98 -7.33 -19.17
N TYR A 731 -35.33 -7.80 -20.24
CA TYR A 731 -33.95 -8.24 -20.19
C TYR A 731 -33.03 -7.03 -20.17
N LEU A 732 -32.09 -7.01 -19.24
CA LEU A 732 -31.13 -5.93 -19.00
C LEU A 732 -29.71 -6.47 -19.17
N GLU A 733 -28.84 -5.72 -19.82
CA GLU A 733 -27.39 -5.93 -19.88
C GLU A 733 -26.72 -4.61 -19.50
N ILE A 734 -26.12 -4.52 -18.31
CA ILE A 734 -25.65 -3.26 -17.75
C ILE A 734 -24.13 -3.34 -17.50
N PRO A 735 -23.32 -2.36 -17.94
CA PRO A 735 -21.90 -2.28 -17.58
C PRO A 735 -21.71 -1.98 -16.10
N PHE A 736 -20.88 -2.76 -15.43
CA PHE A 736 -20.54 -2.68 -14.02
C PHE A 736 -19.04 -2.54 -13.82
N THR A 737 -18.65 -1.80 -12.77
CA THR A 737 -17.27 -1.72 -12.27
C THR A 737 -17.25 -1.97 -10.76
N GLY A 738 -16.68 -3.09 -10.35
CA GLY A 738 -16.42 -3.41 -8.94
C GLY A 738 -15.02 -2.98 -8.53
N ILE A 739 -14.89 -2.28 -7.41
CA ILE A 739 -13.60 -1.97 -6.76
C ILE A 739 -13.59 -2.66 -5.40
N ILE A 740 -12.86 -3.78 -5.31
CA ILE A 740 -12.82 -4.68 -4.16
C ILE A 740 -11.50 -4.48 -3.43
N GLY A 741 -11.54 -3.79 -2.29
CA GLY A 741 -10.42 -3.61 -1.38
C GLY A 741 -10.27 -4.79 -0.43
N MET A 742 -9.02 -5.23 -0.22
CA MET A 742 -8.66 -6.36 0.62
C MET A 742 -7.59 -5.96 1.63
N ARG A 743 -7.54 -6.67 2.76
CA ARG A 743 -6.44 -6.58 3.73
C ARG A 743 -5.96 -7.98 4.03
N GLY A 744 -4.71 -8.25 3.66
CA GLY A 744 -4.15 -9.60 3.63
C GLY A 744 -4.97 -10.52 2.74
N ASP A 745 -5.72 -11.42 3.36
CA ASP A 745 -6.49 -12.50 2.73
C ASP A 745 -8.02 -12.34 2.84
N ARG A 746 -8.51 -11.15 3.19
CA ARG A 746 -9.94 -10.86 3.39
C ARG A 746 -10.38 -9.58 2.71
N LEU A 747 -11.64 -9.56 2.27
CA LEU A 747 -12.28 -8.36 1.76
C LEU A 747 -12.57 -7.37 2.89
N CYS A 748 -12.23 -6.09 2.68
CA CYS A 748 -12.48 -5.03 3.64
C CYS A 748 -13.49 -3.98 3.15
N HIS A 749 -13.54 -3.69 1.85
CA HIS A 749 -14.62 -2.90 1.28
C HIS A 749 -14.87 -3.18 -0.20
N GLU A 750 -16.08 -2.87 -0.66
CA GLU A 750 -16.49 -2.98 -2.06
C GLU A 750 -17.25 -1.73 -2.48
N HIS A 751 -16.83 -1.12 -3.60
CA HIS A 751 -17.59 -0.08 -4.28
C HIS A 751 -18.01 -0.59 -5.67
N ILE A 752 -19.30 -0.83 -5.84
CA ILE A 752 -19.86 -1.34 -7.09
C ILE A 752 -20.56 -0.18 -7.81
N HIS A 753 -20.16 0.08 -9.04
CA HIS A 753 -20.63 1.20 -9.87
C HIS A 753 -21.29 0.68 -11.14
N TRP A 754 -22.30 1.40 -11.61
CA TRP A 754 -22.88 1.28 -12.95
C TRP A 754 -23.59 2.60 -13.29
N ASP A 755 -24.08 2.76 -14.52
CA ASP A 755 -24.94 3.90 -14.87
C ASP A 755 -26.42 3.56 -14.63
N GLN A 756 -27.04 4.22 -13.64
CA GLN A 756 -28.47 4.06 -13.35
C GLN A 756 -29.36 4.56 -14.49
N GLY A 757 -28.89 5.52 -15.30
CA GLY A 757 -29.58 5.95 -16.51
C GLY A 757 -29.73 4.79 -17.50
N THR A 758 -28.63 4.13 -17.83
CA THR A 758 -28.57 2.92 -18.66
C THR A 758 -29.51 1.83 -18.13
N ALA A 759 -29.48 1.56 -16.82
CA ALA A 759 -30.36 0.57 -16.19
C ALA A 759 -31.86 0.92 -16.36
N MET A 760 -32.26 2.15 -16.01
CA MET A 760 -33.65 2.62 -16.13
C MET A 760 -34.12 2.66 -17.60
N ARG A 761 -33.23 2.99 -18.53
CA ARG A 761 -33.53 3.04 -19.97
C ARG A 761 -33.82 1.65 -20.53
N GLN A 762 -33.02 0.65 -20.17
CA GLN A 762 -33.26 -0.75 -20.57
C GLN A 762 -34.50 -1.35 -19.88
N ALA A 763 -34.76 -0.96 -18.62
CA ALA A 763 -35.98 -1.32 -17.91
C ALA A 763 -37.26 -0.68 -18.49
N GLY A 764 -37.14 0.26 -19.43
CA GLY A 764 -38.27 0.96 -20.05
C GLY A 764 -38.87 2.08 -19.20
N LEU A 765 -38.11 2.58 -18.21
CA LEU A 765 -38.57 3.57 -17.23
C LEU A 765 -38.08 5.00 -17.55
N LEU A 766 -36.99 5.13 -18.31
CA LEU A 766 -36.41 6.42 -18.71
C LEU A 766 -36.82 6.75 -20.17
N PRO A 767 -37.62 7.81 -20.41
CA PRO A 767 -38.03 8.19 -21.77
C PRO A 767 -36.88 8.78 -22.59
N ASP A 768 -37.04 8.80 -23.92
CA ASP A 768 -36.09 9.43 -24.84
C ASP A 768 -36.03 10.95 -24.71
N TRP A 769 -37.15 11.57 -24.35
CA TRP A 769 -37.37 13.01 -24.32
C TRP A 769 -38.00 13.39 -22.99
N VAL A 770 -37.54 14.49 -22.40
CA VAL A 770 -38.08 15.06 -21.16
C VAL A 770 -38.37 16.54 -21.35
N GLY A 771 -39.42 17.03 -20.69
CA GLY A 771 -39.75 18.45 -20.67
C GLY A 771 -38.59 19.30 -20.15
N PHE A 772 -38.28 20.37 -20.87
CA PHE A 772 -37.20 21.29 -20.54
C PHE A 772 -37.79 22.66 -20.16
N PRO A 773 -37.78 23.04 -18.88
CA PRO A 773 -38.54 24.19 -18.37
C PRO A 773 -37.80 25.54 -18.51
N TYR A 774 -36.75 25.61 -19.34
CA TYR A 774 -35.90 26.79 -19.47
C TYR A 774 -35.88 27.29 -20.92
N PRO A 775 -35.66 28.60 -21.14
CA PRO A 775 -35.47 29.16 -22.47
C PRO A 775 -34.30 28.50 -23.21
N ILE A 776 -34.48 28.24 -24.50
CA ILE A 776 -33.41 27.79 -25.40
C ILE A 776 -33.05 28.97 -26.31
N GLU A 777 -31.75 29.26 -26.43
CA GLU A 777 -31.23 30.43 -27.19
C GLU A 777 -31.88 31.77 -26.78
N GLY A 778 -32.28 31.90 -25.50
CA GLY A 778 -32.94 33.09 -24.97
C GLY A 778 -34.40 33.25 -25.38
N LYS A 779 -35.04 32.21 -25.94
CA LYS A 779 -36.46 32.20 -26.32
C LYS A 779 -37.24 31.23 -25.43
N GLU A 780 -38.38 31.68 -24.94
CA GLU A 780 -39.41 30.80 -24.38
C GLU A 780 -40.02 29.91 -25.46
N ALA A 781 -40.74 28.85 -25.06
CA ALA A 781 -41.55 28.07 -25.99
C ALA A 781 -42.75 28.89 -26.50
N GLY A 782 -43.29 28.52 -27.66
CA GLY A 782 -44.50 29.14 -28.21
C GLY A 782 -45.72 28.98 -27.28
N SER A 783 -46.72 29.85 -27.46
CA SER A 783 -47.97 29.76 -26.68
C SER A 783 -48.66 28.41 -26.92
N GLY A 784 -48.93 27.67 -25.83
CA GLY A 784 -49.48 26.31 -25.90
C GLY A 784 -48.46 25.22 -26.25
N LYS A 785 -47.16 25.50 -26.10
CA LYS A 785 -46.08 24.56 -26.39
C LYS A 785 -45.05 24.50 -25.26
N ARG A 786 -44.24 23.43 -25.26
CA ARG A 786 -43.08 23.24 -24.38
C ARG A 786 -41.86 22.80 -25.17
N TYR A 787 -40.67 23.05 -24.63
CA TYR A 787 -39.46 22.41 -25.11
C TYR A 787 -39.31 21.02 -24.48
N GLU A 788 -38.74 20.10 -25.25
CA GLU A 788 -38.25 18.82 -24.77
C GLU A 788 -36.79 18.64 -25.21
N VAL A 789 -35.95 18.13 -24.30
CA VAL A 789 -34.56 17.74 -24.60
C VAL A 789 -34.46 16.23 -24.65
N ARG A 790 -33.62 15.71 -25.55
CA ARG A 790 -33.27 14.30 -25.57
C ARG A 790 -32.44 13.97 -24.33
N VAL A 791 -32.82 12.93 -23.59
CA VAL A 791 -32.07 12.51 -22.40
C VAL A 791 -30.69 12.01 -22.85
N PRO A 792 -29.56 12.51 -22.29
CA PRO A 792 -28.20 12.17 -22.74
C PRO A 792 -27.75 10.82 -22.15
N THR A 793 -28.50 9.76 -22.42
CA THR A 793 -28.31 8.42 -21.84
C THR A 793 -28.43 7.36 -22.93
N ALA A 794 -27.51 6.40 -22.93
CA ALA A 794 -27.54 5.23 -23.80
C ALA A 794 -28.15 4.01 -23.07
N GLY A 795 -28.58 2.99 -23.80
CA GLY A 795 -29.09 1.73 -23.26
C GLY A 795 -28.08 0.61 -23.46
N VAL A 796 -28.50 -0.49 -24.10
CA VAL A 796 -27.66 -1.65 -24.44
C VAL A 796 -26.48 -1.28 -25.36
N GLU A 797 -26.53 -0.11 -26.00
CA GLU A 797 -25.42 0.46 -26.77
C GLU A 797 -24.15 0.61 -25.93
N THR A 798 -24.28 0.87 -24.62
CA THR A 798 -23.13 0.98 -23.69
C THR A 798 -22.35 -0.33 -23.59
N VAL A 799 -23.04 -1.47 -23.42
CA VAL A 799 -22.44 -2.80 -23.38
C VAL A 799 -21.75 -3.12 -24.70
N ARG A 800 -22.43 -2.89 -25.83
CA ARG A 800 -21.85 -3.17 -27.16
C ARG A 800 -20.55 -2.41 -27.37
N LYS A 801 -20.49 -1.14 -26.98
CA LYS A 801 -19.31 -0.29 -27.12
C LYS A 801 -18.20 -0.61 -26.12
N LEU A 802 -18.52 -1.17 -24.95
CA LEU A 802 -17.56 -1.66 -23.96
C LEU A 802 -16.89 -2.97 -24.40
N VAL A 803 -17.68 -3.92 -24.91
CA VAL A 803 -17.19 -5.25 -25.33
C VAL A 803 -16.51 -5.21 -26.71
N ASP A 804 -17.01 -4.37 -27.63
CA ASP A 804 -16.42 -4.14 -28.94
C ASP A 804 -16.30 -2.63 -29.21
N GLU A 805 -15.06 -2.13 -29.14
CA GLU A 805 -14.72 -0.73 -29.38
C GLU A 805 -15.10 -0.24 -30.80
N GLY A 806 -15.27 -1.16 -31.76
CA GLY A 806 -15.70 -0.89 -33.13
C GLY A 806 -17.21 -0.92 -33.36
N ALA A 807 -18.02 -1.46 -32.43
CA ALA A 807 -19.42 -1.78 -32.67
C ALA A 807 -20.34 -0.57 -32.96
N LEU A 808 -19.98 0.62 -32.46
CA LEU A 808 -20.80 1.85 -32.55
C LEU A 808 -19.94 3.10 -32.71
N GLU A 809 -20.48 4.11 -33.39
CA GLU A 809 -19.84 5.42 -33.53
C GLU A 809 -19.85 6.20 -32.21
N SER A 810 -18.68 6.72 -31.81
CA SER A 810 -18.54 7.60 -30.65
C SER A 810 -19.22 8.95 -30.88
N ASN A 811 -19.49 9.71 -29.83
CA ASN A 811 -20.04 11.09 -29.87
C ASN A 811 -21.49 11.24 -30.40
N SER A 812 -22.20 10.17 -30.75
CA SER A 812 -23.59 10.20 -31.27
C SER A 812 -24.65 10.82 -30.33
N LEU A 813 -24.29 11.06 -29.05
CA LEU A 813 -25.07 11.79 -28.05
C LEU A 813 -24.62 13.27 -27.85
N MET A 814 -23.55 13.73 -28.49
CA MET A 814 -23.04 15.11 -28.33
C MET A 814 -23.84 16.16 -29.13
N ASP A 815 -24.52 15.75 -30.20
CA ASP A 815 -25.38 16.67 -30.97
C ASP A 815 -26.53 17.20 -30.10
N ALA A 816 -26.69 18.52 -30.04
CA ALA A 816 -27.79 19.17 -29.35
C ALA A 816 -29.14 18.76 -29.98
N LYS A 817 -29.86 17.87 -29.30
CA LYS A 817 -31.16 17.33 -29.72
C LYS A 817 -32.24 17.83 -28.77
N TRP A 818 -32.78 19.01 -29.08
CA TRP A 818 -33.98 19.57 -28.46
C TRP A 818 -35.09 19.71 -29.51
N ARG A 819 -36.35 19.75 -29.08
CA ARG A 819 -37.53 19.95 -29.92
C ARG A 819 -38.56 20.82 -29.22
N GLU A 820 -39.38 21.52 -30.00
CA GLU A 820 -40.59 22.17 -29.51
C GLU A 820 -41.78 21.23 -29.81
N VAL A 821 -42.64 20.98 -28.82
CA VAL A 821 -43.85 20.16 -28.96
C VAL A 821 -45.05 20.89 -28.37
N ASP A 822 -46.25 20.53 -28.82
CA ASP A 822 -47.49 21.04 -28.23
C ASP A 822 -47.64 20.57 -26.78
N ASP A 823 -48.12 21.46 -25.91
CA ASP A 823 -48.27 21.17 -24.48
C ASP A 823 -49.60 20.43 -24.24
N ALA A 824 -49.49 19.10 -24.20
CA ALA A 824 -50.61 18.14 -24.15
C ALA A 824 -51.32 18.05 -22.78
#